data_AF-A0AAE1V4V7-F1
#
_entry.id   AF-A0AAE1V4V7-F1
#
_cell.length_a   1.000
_cell.length_b   1.000
_cell.length_c   1.000
_cell.angle_alpha   90.00
_cell.angle_beta   90.00
_cell.angle_gamma   90.00
#
_symmetry.space_group_name_H-M   'P 1'
#
loop_
_entity.id
_entity.type
_entity.pdbx_description
1 polymer ?
#
loop_
_entity_poly.entity_id
_entity_poly.type
_entity_poly.pdbx_seq_one_letter_code
_entity_poly.pdbx_strand_id
1 'polypeptide(L)'
;MGRLGLGIAVGCALAACIVAAAMVGKRARRRRKWKKMVKVLEELEECCDTPVGRLKQVVDAMAVEMHAGLASEGGSKLKMLLTYVDKLSNGSEKGTYYALDLGGTNFRVLRVHLGGQRSAILGQDIDRQPIPQHLMTSTSKDLFDFIASSLKDFIEKEGNGLEQPSPRRRELGFTFSFPVKQTSVSSGILMKWTKGYAIEDTIGRDVSECLQLAMSRKGLDVRVAALVNDTVGTLALGHYNDEDTVAAVIIGTGTNACYLERADAIIKCQGLLTTSGGMVVNMEWGNFWSSHLPRTSFDIDLDIASPNPNDQGFEKMISGMYLGDIVRRVLLRMSEESDDFGPSSSKLATPFVLRTPLMAAMHEDDSPDLNEVAKILEVLELPDVPVKVRKLVVKVCDVITRRAARLAAAGIVGILKKIGRDGSGGIASGKFRSDRPSRMRRTVVAIEGGLYTSCTLFREYLNEAMAEILGEEVSSHVILRVMEDGSGTGAALVAAANSVSEADRLPDVPVKVRKLVVKVCDVITRRAARLAAAGIVGILKKIGRDGSGGIASGKFRSDRPSRMRRTVVAIEGGLYTSCTLFREYLNEAMAEILGEEVSSHVILRVMEDGSGTGAALVAAANSVSEADRPIPGSFISIPHAFHPNFQYGGIHGGNNLDPP
;
A
#
# COMPACT_ATOMS: atom_id res chain seq x y z
N MET A 1 -8.13 -88.08 -29.63
CA MET A 1 -7.42 -86.78 -29.55
C MET A 1 -8.34 -85.54 -29.62
N GLY A 2 -9.56 -85.60 -30.18
CA GLY A 2 -10.39 -84.39 -30.37
C GLY A 2 -10.98 -83.70 -29.13
N ARG A 3 -11.30 -84.44 -28.05
CA ARG A 3 -11.91 -83.84 -26.84
C ARG A 3 -10.91 -83.08 -25.94
N LEU A 4 -9.67 -83.55 -25.88
CA LEU A 4 -8.61 -82.90 -25.08
C LEU A 4 -8.13 -81.61 -25.74
N GLY A 5 -7.97 -81.61 -27.07
CA GLY A 5 -7.62 -80.41 -27.84
C GLY A 5 -8.71 -79.33 -27.77
N LEU A 6 -9.98 -79.72 -27.77
CA LEU A 6 -11.11 -78.79 -27.61
C LEU A 6 -11.13 -78.15 -26.21
N GLY A 7 -10.89 -78.93 -25.15
CA GLY A 7 -10.82 -78.43 -23.78
C GLY A 7 -9.68 -77.42 -23.56
N ILE A 8 -8.50 -77.68 -24.13
CA ILE A 8 -7.36 -76.75 -24.08
C ILE A 8 -7.66 -75.47 -24.86
N ALA A 9 -8.21 -75.58 -26.07
CA ALA A 9 -8.56 -74.42 -26.89
C ALA A 9 -9.62 -73.52 -26.23
N VAL A 10 -10.65 -74.11 -25.62
CA VAL A 10 -11.68 -73.37 -24.86
C VAL A 10 -11.09 -72.71 -23.61
N GLY A 11 -10.20 -73.40 -22.89
CA GLY A 11 -9.47 -72.83 -21.75
C GLY A 11 -8.59 -71.64 -22.13
N CYS A 12 -7.82 -71.74 -23.22
CA CYS A 12 -7.01 -70.65 -23.75
C CYS A 12 -7.86 -69.46 -24.22
N ALA A 13 -8.98 -69.71 -24.90
CA ALA A 13 -9.90 -68.67 -25.33
C ALA A 13 -10.55 -67.94 -24.13
N LEU A 14 -10.96 -68.66 -23.09
CA LEU A 14 -11.49 -68.06 -21.86
C LEU A 14 -10.43 -67.20 -21.15
N ALA A 15 -9.21 -67.71 -21.02
CA ALA A 15 -8.10 -66.94 -20.44
C ALA A 15 -7.81 -65.67 -21.25
N ALA A 16 -7.77 -65.75 -22.58
CA ALA A 16 -7.58 -64.61 -23.46
C ALA A 16 -8.72 -63.58 -23.33
N CYS A 17 -9.98 -64.02 -23.24
CA CYS A 17 -11.14 -63.14 -23.02
C CYS A 17 -11.09 -62.45 -21.66
N ILE A 18 -10.69 -63.14 -20.59
CA ILE A 18 -10.53 -62.55 -19.25
C ILE A 18 -9.42 -61.49 -19.26
N VAL A 19 -8.27 -61.79 -19.88
CA VAL A 19 -7.16 -60.83 -20.01
C VAL A 19 -7.60 -59.62 -20.84
N ALA A 20 -8.29 -59.83 -21.97
CA ALA A 20 -8.81 -58.75 -22.81
C ALA A 20 -9.82 -57.87 -22.05
N ALA A 21 -10.76 -58.48 -21.32
CA ALA A 21 -11.73 -57.75 -20.50
C ALA A 21 -11.04 -56.95 -19.39
N ALA A 22 -10.02 -57.51 -18.73
CA ALA A 22 -9.23 -56.81 -17.72
C ALA A 22 -8.42 -55.66 -18.34
N MET A 23 -7.85 -55.84 -19.53
CA MET A 23 -7.14 -54.78 -20.27
C MET A 23 -8.09 -53.65 -20.69
N VAL A 24 -9.27 -53.99 -21.19
CA VAL A 24 -10.32 -53.01 -21.55
C VAL A 24 -10.80 -52.25 -20.31
N GLY A 25 -11.04 -52.95 -19.20
CA GLY A 25 -11.42 -52.34 -17.91
C GLY A 25 -10.34 -51.39 -17.37
N LYS A 26 -9.06 -51.81 -17.41
CA LYS A 26 -7.92 -50.95 -17.06
C LYS A 26 -7.83 -49.72 -17.97
N ARG A 27 -8.01 -49.89 -19.29
CA ARG A 27 -8.00 -48.79 -20.27
C ARG A 27 -9.15 -47.82 -20.06
N ALA A 28 -10.36 -48.31 -19.77
CA ALA A 28 -11.53 -47.49 -19.46
C ALA A 28 -11.33 -46.69 -18.17
N ARG A 29 -10.80 -47.31 -17.10
CA ARG A 29 -10.46 -46.63 -15.84
C ARG A 29 -9.42 -45.54 -16.05
N ARG A 30 -8.32 -45.83 -16.77
CA ARG A 30 -7.30 -44.83 -17.14
C ARG A 30 -7.89 -43.67 -17.93
N ARG A 31 -8.75 -43.94 -18.92
CA ARG A 31 -9.44 -42.90 -19.70
C ARG A 31 -10.35 -42.04 -18.81
N ARG A 32 -11.05 -42.63 -17.84
CA ARG A 32 -11.88 -41.89 -16.88
C ARG A 32 -11.04 -40.98 -15.98
N LYS A 33 -9.95 -41.49 -15.41
CA LYS A 33 -9.01 -40.69 -14.58
C LYS A 33 -8.38 -39.54 -15.38
N TRP A 34 -7.94 -39.82 -16.61
CA TRP A 34 -7.45 -38.79 -17.54
C TRP A 34 -8.49 -37.68 -17.78
N LYS A 35 -9.75 -38.04 -18.04
CA LYS A 35 -10.83 -37.05 -18.21
C LYS A 35 -11.03 -36.18 -16.98
N LYS A 36 -10.92 -36.74 -15.78
CA LYS A 36 -11.03 -35.94 -14.54
C LYS A 36 -9.88 -34.96 -14.38
N MET A 37 -8.65 -35.39 -14.66
CA MET A 37 -7.47 -34.52 -14.62
C MET A 37 -7.58 -33.38 -15.65
N VAL A 38 -8.05 -33.67 -16.86
CA VAL A 38 -8.33 -32.63 -17.87
C VAL A 38 -9.42 -31.68 -17.39
N LYS A 39 -10.47 -32.18 -16.73
CA LYS A 39 -11.53 -31.35 -16.14
C LYS A 39 -11.00 -30.37 -15.08
N VAL A 40 -10.01 -30.77 -14.27
CA VAL A 40 -9.35 -29.86 -13.32
C VAL A 40 -8.68 -28.69 -14.05
N LEU A 41 -8.05 -28.94 -15.20
CA LEU A 41 -7.47 -27.88 -16.02
C LEU A 41 -8.56 -26.99 -16.66
N GLU A 42 -9.63 -27.58 -17.20
CA GLU A 42 -10.75 -26.83 -17.80
C GLU A 42 -11.41 -25.91 -16.77
N GLU A 43 -11.65 -26.41 -15.55
CA GLU A 43 -12.17 -25.61 -14.43
C GLU A 43 -11.21 -24.49 -14.02
N LEU A 44 -9.89 -24.77 -14.01
CA LEU A 44 -8.88 -23.75 -13.73
C LEU A 44 -8.87 -22.66 -14.82
N GLU A 45 -8.90 -23.04 -16.10
CA GLU A 45 -8.95 -22.12 -17.24
C GLU A 45 -10.18 -21.20 -17.15
N GLU A 46 -11.37 -21.76 -16.89
CA GLU A 46 -12.61 -21.00 -16.75
C GLU A 46 -12.57 -20.04 -15.54
N CYS A 47 -12.10 -20.52 -14.38
CA CYS A 47 -12.08 -19.72 -13.16
C CYS A 47 -11.01 -18.61 -13.20
N CYS A 48 -9.88 -18.85 -13.85
CA CYS A 48 -8.79 -17.87 -14.01
C CYS A 48 -9.01 -16.90 -15.18
N ASP A 49 -10.07 -17.07 -15.97
CA ASP A 49 -10.26 -16.26 -17.17
C ASP A 49 -10.36 -14.76 -16.83
N THR A 50 -9.68 -13.96 -17.65
CA THR A 50 -9.56 -12.50 -17.48
C THR A 50 -9.88 -11.79 -18.79
N PRO A 51 -11.13 -11.89 -19.28
CA PRO A 51 -11.53 -11.20 -20.50
C PRO A 51 -11.41 -9.69 -20.28
N VAL A 52 -11.18 -8.93 -21.36
CA VAL A 52 -10.95 -7.47 -21.29
C VAL A 52 -12.04 -6.74 -20.51
N GLY A 53 -13.31 -7.17 -20.65
CA GLY A 53 -14.42 -6.61 -19.87
C GLY A 53 -14.25 -6.76 -18.35
N ARG A 54 -13.80 -7.94 -17.87
CA ARG A 54 -13.50 -8.18 -16.45
C ARG A 54 -12.29 -7.35 -16.00
N LEU A 55 -11.25 -7.26 -16.82
CA LEU A 55 -10.08 -6.43 -16.51
C LEU A 55 -10.44 -4.94 -16.37
N LYS A 56 -11.31 -4.42 -17.23
CA LYS A 56 -11.83 -3.04 -17.10
C LYS A 56 -12.62 -2.82 -15.81
N GLN A 57 -13.38 -3.81 -15.33
CA GLN A 57 -14.02 -3.74 -14.01
C GLN A 57 -13.00 -3.74 -12.86
N VAL A 58 -11.90 -4.49 -12.99
CA VAL A 58 -10.79 -4.46 -12.02
C VAL A 58 -10.11 -3.09 -12.02
N VAL A 59 -9.87 -2.49 -13.19
CA VAL A 59 -9.35 -1.11 -13.34
C VAL A 59 -10.25 -0.10 -12.64
N ASP A 60 -11.57 -0.18 -12.86
CA ASP A 60 -12.54 0.73 -12.25
C ASP A 60 -12.55 0.57 -10.72
N ALA A 61 -12.58 -0.67 -10.23
CA ALA A 61 -12.52 -0.96 -8.80
C ALA A 61 -11.22 -0.45 -8.17
N MET A 62 -10.07 -0.62 -8.84
CA MET A 62 -8.78 -0.09 -8.37
C MET A 62 -8.84 1.44 -8.23
N ALA A 63 -9.33 2.16 -9.24
CA ALA A 63 -9.44 3.61 -9.18
C ALA A 63 -10.39 4.08 -8.06
N VAL A 64 -11.51 3.39 -7.84
CA VAL A 64 -12.45 3.67 -6.73
C VAL A 64 -11.79 3.47 -5.37
N GLU A 65 -11.12 2.33 -5.16
CA GLU A 65 -10.41 2.05 -3.92
C GLU A 65 -9.27 3.06 -3.67
N MET A 66 -8.59 3.52 -4.73
CA MET A 66 -7.58 4.58 -4.62
C MET A 66 -8.20 5.91 -4.15
N HIS A 67 -9.37 6.29 -4.67
CA HIS A 67 -10.10 7.47 -4.20
C HIS A 67 -10.50 7.34 -2.73
N ALA A 68 -11.07 6.19 -2.34
CA ALA A 68 -11.49 5.93 -0.96
C ALA A 68 -10.29 5.93 0.01
N GLY A 69 -9.17 5.34 -0.39
CA GLY A 69 -7.94 5.31 0.40
C GLY A 69 -7.28 6.69 0.56
N LEU A 70 -7.49 7.63 -0.36
CA LEU A 70 -7.03 9.02 -0.22
C LEU A 70 -8.01 9.93 0.54
N ALA A 71 -9.27 9.48 0.69
CA ALA A 71 -10.32 10.26 1.33
C ALA A 71 -10.16 10.30 2.85
N SER A 72 -9.88 9.14 3.47
CA SER A 72 -9.76 9.01 4.93
C SER A 72 -8.87 7.82 5.32
N GLU A 73 -8.27 7.89 6.52
CA GLU A 73 -7.48 6.77 7.03
C GLU A 73 -8.37 5.55 7.25
N GLY A 74 -7.99 4.41 6.66
CA GLY A 74 -8.81 3.20 6.68
C GLY A 74 -10.02 3.20 5.73
N GLY A 75 -10.20 4.20 4.87
CA GLY A 75 -11.30 4.27 3.91
C GLY A 75 -11.28 3.20 2.81
N SER A 76 -10.15 2.52 2.63
CA SER A 76 -9.96 1.42 1.69
C SER A 76 -9.02 0.36 2.28
N LYS A 77 -9.03 -0.84 1.69
CA LYS A 77 -7.97 -1.83 1.91
C LYS A 77 -6.63 -1.39 1.32
N LEU A 78 -6.64 -0.53 0.30
CA LEU A 78 -5.48 0.24 -0.15
C LEU A 78 -5.13 1.28 0.92
N LYS A 79 -3.90 1.26 1.42
CA LYS A 79 -3.50 2.18 2.48
C LYS A 79 -3.34 3.61 1.99
N MET A 80 -2.86 3.77 0.75
CA MET A 80 -2.62 5.08 0.13
C MET A 80 -1.84 6.01 1.07
N LEU A 81 -0.70 5.52 1.54
CA LEU A 81 0.16 6.14 2.54
C LEU A 81 0.82 7.40 1.97
N LEU A 82 0.74 8.48 2.75
CA LEU A 82 1.45 9.71 2.47
C LEU A 82 2.94 9.50 2.68
N THR A 83 3.74 9.77 1.65
CA THR A 83 5.20 9.58 1.73
C THR A 83 5.92 10.83 2.19
N TYR A 84 5.24 11.98 2.17
CA TYR A 84 5.82 13.31 2.36
C TYR A 84 6.93 13.66 1.34
N VAL A 85 7.08 12.86 0.28
CA VAL A 85 7.93 13.19 -0.86
C VAL A 85 7.10 14.03 -1.83
N ASP A 86 7.16 15.34 -1.67
CA ASP A 86 6.55 16.32 -2.58
C ASP A 86 7.56 16.83 -3.63
N LYS A 87 8.87 16.67 -3.40
CA LYS A 87 9.93 17.07 -4.31
C LYS A 87 10.75 15.86 -4.77
N LEU A 88 10.66 15.55 -6.06
CA LEU A 88 11.53 14.59 -6.73
C LEU A 88 12.75 15.31 -7.34
N SER A 89 13.84 14.58 -7.53
CA SER A 89 15.05 15.14 -8.12
C SER A 89 14.80 15.61 -9.55
N ASN A 90 15.19 16.84 -9.86
CA ASN A 90 14.95 17.43 -11.18
C ASN A 90 16.15 17.30 -12.13
N GLY A 91 17.30 16.86 -11.63
CA GLY A 91 18.55 16.74 -12.38
C GLY A 91 19.59 17.81 -12.04
N SER A 92 19.22 18.84 -11.27
CA SER A 92 20.14 19.92 -10.88
C SER A 92 20.99 19.61 -9.65
N GLU A 93 20.68 18.52 -8.95
CA GLU A 93 21.33 18.10 -7.72
C GLU A 93 22.81 17.76 -7.97
N LYS A 94 23.70 18.29 -7.11
CA LYS A 94 25.15 18.06 -7.17
C LYS A 94 25.66 17.53 -5.84
N GLY A 95 26.71 16.71 -5.92
CA GLY A 95 27.47 16.23 -4.76
C GLY A 95 27.25 14.75 -4.45
N THR A 96 27.81 14.34 -3.31
CA THR A 96 27.85 12.95 -2.85
C THR A 96 26.72 12.70 -1.85
N TYR A 97 25.88 11.70 -2.14
CA TYR A 97 24.77 11.29 -1.29
C TYR A 97 24.87 9.80 -1.00
N TYR A 98 24.36 9.39 0.16
CA TYR A 98 24.37 7.99 0.57
C TYR A 98 22.96 7.42 0.53
N ALA A 99 22.87 6.10 0.36
CA ALA A 99 21.65 5.37 0.61
C ALA A 99 21.92 4.12 1.47
N LEU A 100 20.91 3.75 2.25
CA LEU A 100 20.86 2.52 3.02
C LEU A 100 19.56 1.81 2.65
N ASP A 101 19.65 0.61 2.11
CA ASP A 101 18.49 -0.21 1.72
C ASP A 101 18.37 -1.44 2.61
N LEU A 102 17.34 -1.43 3.47
CA LEU A 102 16.99 -2.53 4.36
C LEU A 102 15.63 -3.09 3.96
N GLY A 103 15.64 -4.24 3.26
CA GLY A 103 14.42 -4.84 2.72
C GLY A 103 14.32 -6.36 2.76
N GLY A 104 15.31 -7.07 3.31
CA GLY A 104 15.33 -8.54 3.37
C GLY A 104 16.38 -9.10 4.34
N THR A 105 16.97 -10.25 4.01
CA THR A 105 18.05 -10.90 4.78
C THR A 105 19.44 -10.30 4.52
N ASN A 106 19.53 -9.38 3.56
CA ASN A 106 20.69 -8.56 3.29
C ASN A 106 20.24 -7.10 3.34
N PHE A 107 21.18 -6.21 3.67
CA PHE A 107 21.03 -4.79 3.43
C PHE A 107 22.17 -4.29 2.56
N ARG A 108 22.01 -3.07 2.04
CA ARG A 108 22.99 -2.46 1.13
C ARG A 108 23.27 -1.04 1.58
N VAL A 109 24.52 -0.64 1.48
CA VAL A 109 24.94 0.75 1.60
C VAL A 109 25.45 1.21 0.25
N LEU A 110 25.07 2.42 -0.13
CA LEU A 110 25.41 2.99 -1.42
C LEU A 110 25.94 4.41 -1.24
N ARG A 111 26.84 4.79 -2.14
CA ARG A 111 27.28 6.17 -2.35
C ARG A 111 27.01 6.53 -3.81
N VAL A 112 26.39 7.68 -4.04
CA VAL A 112 26.00 8.16 -5.37
C VAL A 112 26.53 9.57 -5.56
N HIS A 113 27.30 9.78 -6.62
CA HIS A 113 27.83 11.08 -7.01
C HIS A 113 26.98 11.70 -8.12
N LEU A 114 26.33 12.82 -7.83
CA LEU A 114 25.46 13.52 -8.77
C LEU A 114 26.20 14.69 -9.44
N GLY A 115 26.14 14.76 -10.77
CA GLY A 115 26.84 15.78 -11.57
C GLY A 115 26.07 17.09 -11.79
N GLY A 116 24.80 17.18 -11.35
CA GLY A 116 23.93 18.32 -11.61
C GLY A 116 23.51 18.47 -13.06
N GLN A 117 23.47 17.34 -13.77
CA GLN A 117 22.75 17.17 -15.02
C GLN A 117 21.81 15.96 -14.85
N ARG A 118 20.63 16.03 -15.48
CA ARG A 118 19.67 14.93 -15.47
C ARG A 118 20.31 13.65 -16.03
N SER A 119 20.02 12.51 -15.42
CA SER A 119 20.59 11.20 -15.78
C SER A 119 22.12 11.10 -15.69
N ALA A 120 22.80 12.06 -15.06
CA ALA A 120 24.26 12.07 -14.92
C ALA A 120 24.67 11.67 -13.50
N ILE A 121 24.72 10.35 -13.26
CA ILE A 121 25.39 9.75 -12.10
C ILE A 121 26.87 9.60 -12.47
N LEU A 122 27.74 10.35 -11.79
CA LEU A 122 29.19 10.38 -12.06
C LEU A 122 29.94 9.18 -11.49
N GLY A 123 29.38 8.56 -10.46
CA GLY A 123 29.97 7.43 -9.74
C GLY A 123 28.95 6.81 -8.80
N GLN A 124 29.08 5.49 -8.61
CA GLN A 124 28.26 4.73 -7.70
C GLN A 124 29.07 3.60 -7.06
N ASP A 125 29.03 3.54 -5.74
CA ASP A 125 29.64 2.48 -4.95
C ASP A 125 28.55 1.75 -4.18
N ILE A 126 28.61 0.42 -4.13
CA ILE A 126 27.60 -0.43 -3.48
C ILE A 126 28.32 -1.50 -2.66
N ASP A 127 28.03 -1.59 -1.37
CA ASP A 127 28.44 -2.70 -0.51
C ASP A 127 27.19 -3.43 0.01
N ARG A 128 27.14 -4.75 -0.18
CA ARG A 128 26.03 -5.61 0.24
C ARG A 128 26.47 -6.43 1.43
N GLN A 129 25.68 -6.37 2.50
CA GLN A 129 26.03 -6.98 3.77
C GLN A 129 24.91 -7.93 4.20
N PRO A 130 25.21 -9.22 4.45
CA PRO A 130 24.24 -10.15 5.01
C PRO A 130 23.92 -9.76 6.44
N ILE A 131 22.65 -9.91 6.83
CA ILE A 131 22.22 -9.67 8.21
C ILE A 131 22.33 -11.00 8.95
N PRO A 132 23.18 -11.09 9.99
CA PRO A 132 23.23 -12.28 10.84
C PRO A 132 21.83 -12.63 11.34
N GLN A 133 21.41 -13.89 11.15
CA GLN A 133 20.03 -14.32 11.40
C GLN A 133 19.56 -14.01 12.83
N HIS A 134 20.44 -14.10 13.81
CA HIS A 134 20.13 -13.79 15.21
C HIS A 134 19.74 -12.31 15.43
N LEU A 135 20.22 -11.38 14.60
CA LEU A 135 19.86 -9.95 14.70
C LEU A 135 18.43 -9.68 14.24
N MET A 136 17.85 -10.53 13.38
CA MET A 136 16.47 -10.38 12.92
C MET A 136 15.44 -10.60 14.04
N THR A 137 15.84 -11.20 15.16
CA THR A 137 14.99 -11.47 16.33
C THR A 137 15.62 -10.94 17.63
N SER A 138 16.57 -10.02 17.51
CA SER A 138 17.30 -9.43 18.65
C SER A 138 16.64 -8.13 19.10
N THR A 139 17.42 -7.16 19.58
CA THR A 139 16.94 -5.83 19.96
C THR A 139 17.10 -4.82 18.83
N SER A 140 16.30 -3.74 18.89
CA SER A 140 16.42 -2.60 17.98
C SER A 140 17.84 -2.06 17.96
N LYS A 141 18.43 -1.91 19.14
CA LYS A 141 19.79 -1.40 19.30
C LYS A 141 20.80 -2.26 18.54
N ASP A 142 20.73 -3.58 18.66
CA ASP A 142 21.73 -4.49 18.07
C ASP A 142 21.67 -4.49 16.54
N LEU A 143 20.47 -4.51 15.95
CA LEU A 143 20.30 -4.41 14.50
C LEU A 143 20.84 -3.08 13.97
N PHE A 144 20.41 -1.95 14.54
CA PHE A 144 20.81 -0.63 14.04
C PHE A 144 22.29 -0.33 14.33
N ASP A 145 22.88 -0.82 15.44
CA ASP A 145 24.31 -0.70 15.73
C ASP A 145 25.17 -1.50 14.73
N PHE A 146 24.71 -2.68 14.31
CA PHE A 146 25.35 -3.46 13.26
C PHE A 146 25.35 -2.70 11.94
N ILE A 147 24.18 -2.22 11.50
CA ILE A 147 24.02 -1.44 10.26
C ILE A 147 24.90 -0.18 10.29
N ALA A 148 24.88 0.57 11.39
CA ALA A 148 25.69 1.78 11.54
C ALA A 148 27.20 1.49 11.53
N SER A 149 27.63 0.32 12.02
CA SER A 149 29.04 -0.10 11.94
C SER A 149 29.42 -0.42 10.50
N SER A 150 28.60 -1.16 9.76
CA SER A 150 28.88 -1.44 8.35
C SER A 150 28.86 -0.17 7.47
N LEU A 151 27.97 0.78 7.75
CA LEU A 151 27.98 2.09 7.09
C LEU A 151 29.28 2.86 7.38
N LYS A 152 29.79 2.76 8.62
CA LYS A 152 31.07 3.37 8.99
C LYS A 152 32.23 2.75 8.22
N ASP A 153 32.31 1.43 8.21
CA ASP A 153 33.36 0.71 7.48
C ASP A 153 33.34 1.06 5.98
N PHE A 154 32.15 1.16 5.40
CA PHE A 154 31.96 1.57 4.00
C PHE A 154 32.48 2.99 3.74
N ILE A 155 32.15 3.96 4.59
CA ILE A 155 32.61 5.35 4.45
C ILE A 155 34.12 5.46 4.69
N GLU A 156 34.69 4.71 5.64
CA GLU A 156 36.10 4.78 6.02
C GLU A 156 37.04 4.09 5.02
N LYS A 157 36.60 2.99 4.38
CA LYS A 157 37.38 2.25 3.36
C LYS A 157 37.90 3.14 2.23
N GLU A 158 37.24 4.27 1.97
CA GLU A 158 37.54 5.13 0.82
C GLU A 158 38.06 6.52 1.19
N GLY A 159 38.25 6.80 2.48
CA GLY A 159 38.93 8.03 2.97
C GLY A 159 40.39 8.19 2.50
N ASN A 160 40.92 7.25 1.70
CA ASN A 160 42.29 7.21 1.21
C ASN A 160 42.45 7.66 -0.26
N GLY A 161 41.40 8.11 -0.95
CA GLY A 161 41.53 8.60 -2.33
C GLY A 161 40.35 9.45 -2.81
N LEU A 162 40.63 10.74 -3.05
CA LEU A 162 39.88 11.69 -3.90
C LEU A 162 38.76 12.57 -3.33
N GLU A 163 38.34 12.46 -2.06
CA GLU A 163 37.42 13.45 -1.47
C GLU A 163 38.07 14.20 -0.30
N GLN A 164 38.28 15.51 -0.46
CA GLN A 164 38.49 16.38 0.69
C GLN A 164 37.23 16.28 1.57
N PRO A 165 37.36 16.20 2.91
CA PRO A 165 36.20 16.22 3.80
C PRO A 165 35.40 17.49 3.52
N SER A 166 34.25 17.35 2.85
CA SER A 166 33.37 18.48 2.66
C SER A 166 32.93 18.97 4.05
N PRO A 167 32.87 20.28 4.32
CA PRO A 167 32.32 20.82 5.57
C PRO A 167 30.81 20.52 5.72
N ARG A 168 30.21 19.85 4.73
CA ARG A 168 28.81 19.49 4.70
C ARG A 168 28.61 18.11 5.34
N ARG A 169 27.71 18.07 6.31
CA ARG A 169 27.21 16.82 6.91
C ARG A 169 26.69 15.90 5.80
N ARG A 170 27.09 14.62 5.82
CA ARG A 170 26.67 13.63 4.83
C ARG A 170 25.17 13.36 4.94
N GLU A 171 24.50 13.22 3.81
CA GLU A 171 23.06 12.99 3.75
C GLU A 171 22.75 11.58 3.26
N LEU A 172 21.84 10.90 3.97
CA LEU A 172 21.46 9.51 3.75
C LEU A 172 19.97 9.40 3.42
N GLY A 173 19.66 8.73 2.31
CA GLY A 173 18.34 8.17 2.05
C GLY A 173 18.23 6.80 2.68
N PHE A 174 17.26 6.60 3.56
CA PHE A 174 17.03 5.32 4.23
C PHE A 174 15.83 4.63 3.58
N THR A 175 16.08 3.65 2.72
CA THR A 175 15.05 2.74 2.24
C THR A 175 14.75 1.67 3.26
N PHE A 176 13.50 1.62 3.70
CA PHE A 176 13.04 0.71 4.73
C PHE A 176 11.75 0.01 4.26
N SER A 177 11.91 -1.16 3.64
CA SER A 177 10.81 -1.90 2.98
C SER A 177 10.00 -2.75 3.95
N PHE A 178 9.47 -2.11 5.00
CA PHE A 178 8.52 -2.67 5.95
C PHE A 178 7.35 -1.70 6.12
N PRO A 179 6.18 -2.17 6.62
CA PRO A 179 5.05 -1.31 6.91
C PRO A 179 5.41 -0.18 7.90
N VAL A 180 5.47 1.05 7.39
CA VAL A 180 5.79 2.26 8.16
C VAL A 180 4.69 3.29 7.96
N LYS A 181 4.26 3.91 9.06
CA LYS A 181 3.47 5.14 9.03
C LYS A 181 4.42 6.33 9.05
N GLN A 182 4.70 6.91 7.89
CA GLN A 182 5.53 8.11 7.80
C GLN A 182 4.82 9.30 8.45
N THR A 183 5.60 10.16 9.08
CA THR A 183 5.15 11.39 9.76
C THR A 183 5.81 12.63 9.15
N SER A 184 6.93 12.45 8.46
CA SER A 184 7.59 13.43 7.60
C SER A 184 8.41 12.71 6.53
N VAL A 185 9.08 13.45 5.64
CA VAL A 185 9.97 12.87 4.63
C VAL A 185 11.12 12.06 5.24
N SER A 186 11.52 12.36 6.49
CA SER A 186 12.68 11.76 7.16
C SER A 186 12.34 11.05 8.47
N SER A 187 11.07 10.73 8.71
CA SER A 187 10.58 10.16 9.97
C SER A 187 9.41 9.21 9.71
N GLY A 188 9.39 8.08 10.41
CA GLY A 188 8.29 7.13 10.25
C GLY A 188 8.29 6.03 11.28
N ILE A 189 7.09 5.71 11.76
CA ILE A 189 6.85 4.76 12.83
C ILE A 189 6.68 3.36 12.23
N LEU A 190 7.49 2.39 12.68
CA LEU A 190 7.32 1.00 12.30
C LEU A 190 5.97 0.48 12.83
N MET A 191 5.14 -0.04 11.94
CA MET A 191 3.83 -0.59 12.29
C MET A 191 3.92 -2.07 12.67
N LYS A 192 4.62 -2.87 11.87
CA LYS A 192 4.84 -4.30 12.11
C LYS A 192 6.04 -4.80 11.33
N TRP A 193 6.75 -5.78 11.89
CA TRP A 193 7.77 -6.51 11.13
C TRP A 193 7.15 -7.50 10.14
N THR A 194 7.90 -7.78 9.09
CA THR A 194 7.59 -8.80 8.07
C THR A 194 8.88 -9.53 7.70
N LYS A 195 8.85 -10.44 6.72
CA LYS A 195 10.06 -11.06 6.13
C LYS A 195 10.98 -11.75 7.16
N GLY A 196 10.40 -12.33 8.21
CA GLY A 196 11.13 -13.07 9.25
C GLY A 196 11.74 -12.23 10.36
N TYR A 197 11.55 -10.90 10.36
CA TYR A 197 11.94 -10.05 11.48
C TYR A 197 10.94 -10.14 12.63
N ALA A 198 11.45 -10.13 13.86
CA ALA A 198 10.67 -10.13 15.09
C ALA A 198 11.44 -9.38 16.20
N ILE A 199 11.59 -8.07 16.04
CA ILE A 199 12.28 -7.18 16.99
C ILE A 199 11.22 -6.32 17.69
N GLU A 200 10.70 -6.82 18.81
CA GLU A 200 9.51 -6.26 19.49
C GLU A 200 9.69 -4.81 19.90
N ASP A 201 10.87 -4.44 20.42
CA ASP A 201 11.17 -3.09 20.92
C ASP A 201 11.33 -2.04 19.81
N THR A 202 11.26 -2.40 18.52
CA THR A 202 11.23 -1.43 17.41
C THR A 202 9.80 -1.05 16.99
N ILE A 203 8.81 -1.90 17.26
CA ILE A 203 7.41 -1.65 16.85
C ILE A 203 6.91 -0.41 17.58
N GLY A 204 6.28 0.52 16.85
CA GLY A 204 5.80 1.79 17.40
C GLY A 204 6.88 2.86 17.58
N ARG A 205 8.13 2.62 17.16
CA ARG A 205 9.22 3.61 17.19
C ARG A 205 9.53 4.18 15.82
N ASP A 206 10.11 5.38 15.81
CA ASP A 206 10.65 5.99 14.60
C ASP A 206 11.95 5.30 14.18
N VAL A 207 11.92 4.64 13.02
CA VAL A 207 13.07 3.88 12.51
C VAL A 207 14.22 4.79 12.05
N SER A 208 13.91 6.02 11.63
CA SER A 208 14.92 7.01 11.26
C SER A 208 15.66 7.51 12.50
N GLU A 209 14.94 7.71 13.60
CA GLU A 209 15.54 8.05 14.89
C GLU A 209 16.41 6.89 15.42
N CYS A 210 15.93 5.65 15.35
CA CYS A 210 16.70 4.48 15.75
C CYS A 210 18.04 4.38 15.00
N LEU A 211 18.01 4.56 13.68
CA LEU A 211 19.22 4.59 12.85
C LEU A 211 20.12 5.79 13.18
N GLN A 212 19.54 6.99 13.33
CA GLN A 212 20.28 8.20 13.65
C GLN A 212 21.04 8.07 14.98
N LEU A 213 20.40 7.50 16.01
CA LEU A 213 21.02 7.23 17.31
C LEU A 213 22.16 6.20 17.19
N ALA A 214 21.99 5.16 16.37
CA ALA A 214 23.05 4.19 16.13
C ALA A 214 24.26 4.81 15.42
N MET A 215 24.03 5.62 14.38
CA MET A 215 25.10 6.38 13.71
C MET A 215 25.83 7.31 14.69
N SER A 216 25.11 8.01 15.57
CA SER A 216 25.71 8.86 16.61
C SER A 216 26.57 8.05 17.60
N ARG A 217 26.12 6.87 18.05
CA ARG A 217 26.93 5.98 18.91
C ARG A 217 28.21 5.50 18.25
N LYS A 218 28.23 5.38 16.91
CA LYS A 218 29.40 4.95 16.13
C LYS A 218 30.31 6.12 15.71
N GLY A 219 29.95 7.35 16.03
CA GLY A 219 30.70 8.56 15.69
C GLY A 219 30.55 9.00 14.22
N LEU A 220 29.47 8.60 13.55
CA LEU A 220 29.21 8.97 12.16
C LEU A 220 28.51 10.32 12.04
N ASP A 221 29.14 11.27 11.34
CA ASP A 221 28.48 12.52 10.94
C ASP A 221 27.66 12.34 9.65
N VAL A 222 26.54 11.63 9.80
CA VAL A 222 25.55 11.35 8.76
C VAL A 222 24.17 11.77 9.27
N ARG A 223 23.35 12.36 8.40
CA ARG A 223 21.95 12.70 8.68
C ARG A 223 21.02 11.85 7.80
N VAL A 224 20.01 11.22 8.41
CA VAL A 224 18.88 10.67 7.65
C VAL A 224 18.08 11.83 7.06
N ALA A 225 18.23 12.07 5.75
CA ALA A 225 17.57 13.17 5.05
C ALA A 225 16.20 12.74 4.50
N ALA A 226 16.04 11.45 4.18
CA ALA A 226 14.78 10.88 3.74
C ALA A 226 14.63 9.44 4.23
N LEU A 227 13.40 9.06 4.59
CA LEU A 227 12.93 7.71 4.80
C LEU A 227 12.07 7.36 3.57
N VAL A 228 12.36 6.23 2.92
CA VAL A 228 11.82 5.92 1.60
C VAL A 228 11.30 4.48 1.59
N ASN A 229 10.17 4.25 0.94
CA ASN A 229 9.76 2.91 0.54
C ASN A 229 10.47 2.54 -0.78
N ASP A 230 10.89 1.28 -0.97
CA ASP A 230 11.56 0.81 -2.20
C ASP A 230 10.87 1.24 -3.50
N THR A 231 9.55 1.18 -3.53
CA THR A 231 8.74 1.54 -4.70
C THR A 231 8.82 3.05 -4.97
N VAL A 232 8.88 3.87 -3.90
CA VAL A 232 9.07 5.33 -3.99
C VAL A 232 10.48 5.67 -4.49
N GLY A 233 11.50 4.93 -4.04
CA GLY A 233 12.86 5.05 -4.58
C GLY A 233 12.88 4.73 -6.08
N THR A 234 12.19 3.67 -6.50
CA THR A 234 12.03 3.29 -7.91
C THR A 234 11.40 4.40 -8.74
N LEU A 235 10.35 5.06 -8.22
CA LEU A 235 9.74 6.23 -8.86
C LEU A 235 10.73 7.39 -8.95
N ALA A 236 11.47 7.68 -7.88
CA ALA A 236 12.42 8.79 -7.85
C ALA A 236 13.54 8.61 -8.88
N LEU A 237 14.10 7.40 -9.00
CA LEU A 237 15.09 7.08 -10.02
C LEU A 237 14.50 7.17 -11.44
N GLY A 238 13.31 6.61 -11.65
CA GLY A 238 12.62 6.69 -12.92
C GLY A 238 12.36 8.15 -13.33
N HIS A 239 11.89 8.98 -12.40
CA HIS A 239 11.62 10.40 -12.61
C HIS A 239 12.90 11.21 -12.89
N TYR A 240 13.98 10.91 -12.16
CA TYR A 240 15.30 11.49 -12.44
C TYR A 240 15.80 11.14 -13.85
N ASN A 241 15.50 9.94 -14.35
CA ASN A 241 15.87 9.53 -15.69
C ASN A 241 14.92 10.06 -16.78
N ASP A 242 13.65 10.27 -16.43
CA ASP A 242 12.58 10.61 -17.38
C ASP A 242 11.41 11.26 -16.62
N GLU A 243 11.19 12.56 -16.84
CA GLU A 243 10.17 13.34 -16.14
C GLU A 243 8.73 12.89 -16.41
N ASP A 244 8.50 12.14 -17.49
CA ASP A 244 7.20 11.53 -17.77
C ASP A 244 6.92 10.31 -16.87
N THR A 245 7.89 9.90 -16.04
CA THR A 245 7.68 8.85 -15.03
C THR A 245 6.79 9.36 -13.91
N VAL A 246 5.61 8.77 -13.80
CA VAL A 246 4.57 9.17 -12.83
C VAL A 246 4.12 8.06 -11.90
N ALA A 247 4.49 6.82 -12.18
CA ALA A 247 4.18 5.68 -11.34
C ALA A 247 5.38 4.73 -11.31
N ALA A 248 5.49 3.97 -10.23
CA ALA A 248 6.43 2.87 -10.12
C ALA A 248 5.76 1.64 -9.54
N VAL A 249 6.17 0.47 -10.00
CA VAL A 249 5.62 -0.81 -9.58
C VAL A 249 6.73 -1.81 -9.31
N ILE A 250 6.65 -2.49 -8.18
CA ILE A 250 7.47 -3.66 -7.85
C ILE A 250 6.68 -4.93 -8.19
N ILE A 251 7.24 -5.78 -9.05
CA ILE A 251 6.71 -7.11 -9.41
C ILE A 251 7.83 -8.13 -9.19
N GLY A 252 7.97 -8.60 -7.95
CA GLY A 252 9.02 -9.53 -7.53
C GLY A 252 8.47 -10.62 -6.62
N THR A 253 9.19 -10.94 -5.54
CA THR A 253 8.69 -11.85 -4.49
C THR A 253 7.38 -11.32 -3.89
N GLY A 254 7.35 -10.03 -3.56
CA GLY A 254 6.12 -9.29 -3.24
C GLY A 254 5.71 -8.37 -4.39
N THR A 255 4.70 -7.55 -4.16
CA THR A 255 4.31 -6.51 -5.11
C THR A 255 3.81 -5.25 -4.42
N ASN A 256 4.20 -4.10 -4.95
CA ASN A 256 3.71 -2.81 -4.47
C ASN A 256 3.68 -1.80 -5.63
N ALA A 257 2.95 -0.69 -5.46
CA ALA A 257 2.93 0.42 -6.39
C ALA A 257 2.93 1.76 -5.66
N CYS A 258 3.52 2.77 -6.30
CA CYS A 258 3.41 4.16 -5.89
C CYS A 258 3.25 5.04 -7.12
N TYR A 259 2.74 6.25 -6.93
CA TYR A 259 2.57 7.21 -8.02
C TYR A 259 2.56 8.65 -7.51
N LEU A 260 2.80 9.60 -8.42
CA LEU A 260 2.71 11.03 -8.14
C LEU A 260 1.26 11.49 -8.29
N GLU A 261 0.64 11.87 -7.18
CA GLU A 261 -0.72 12.40 -7.12
C GLU A 261 -0.70 13.93 -6.92
N ARG A 262 -1.73 14.62 -7.40
CA ARG A 262 -1.90 16.04 -7.10
C ARG A 262 -2.27 16.22 -5.63
N ALA A 263 -1.64 17.17 -4.95
CA ALA A 263 -1.88 17.42 -3.53
C ALA A 263 -3.36 17.78 -3.25
N ASP A 264 -4.02 18.48 -4.19
CA ASP A 264 -5.43 18.86 -4.10
C ASP A 264 -6.41 17.68 -4.22
N ALA A 265 -5.96 16.55 -4.77
CA ALA A 265 -6.73 15.32 -4.91
C ALA A 265 -6.60 14.39 -3.70
N ILE A 266 -5.77 14.74 -2.71
CA ILE A 266 -5.54 13.96 -1.50
C ILE A 266 -6.23 14.64 -0.32
N ILE A 267 -7.43 14.17 0.05
CA ILE A 267 -8.22 14.76 1.15
C ILE A 267 -7.47 14.63 2.48
N LYS A 268 -6.77 13.50 2.71
CA LYS A 268 -5.88 13.31 3.87
C LYS A 268 -4.76 14.34 4.00
N CYS A 269 -4.36 15.00 2.91
CA CYS A 269 -3.31 16.02 2.91
C CYS A 269 -3.83 17.43 3.20
N GLN A 270 -5.14 17.63 3.42
CA GLN A 270 -5.69 18.95 3.70
C GLN A 270 -5.01 19.56 4.94
N GLY A 271 -4.35 20.71 4.73
CA GLY A 271 -3.59 21.42 5.77
C GLY A 271 -2.08 21.13 5.78
N LEU A 272 -1.58 20.18 4.97
CA LEU A 272 -0.15 20.00 4.74
C LEU A 272 0.35 20.98 3.68
N LEU A 273 1.49 21.63 3.95
CA LEU A 273 2.18 22.46 2.97
C LEU A 273 2.93 21.53 2.01
N THR A 274 2.63 21.62 0.71
CA THR A 274 3.42 20.99 -0.35
C THR A 274 4.07 22.09 -1.20
N THR A 275 5.29 21.86 -1.65
CA THR A 275 6.09 22.84 -2.40
C THR A 275 5.88 22.73 -3.91
N SER A 276 5.53 21.54 -4.41
CA SER A 276 5.41 21.24 -5.86
C SER A 276 3.97 21.15 -6.36
N GLY A 277 2.97 21.14 -5.45
CA GLY A 277 1.58 20.85 -5.78
C GLY A 277 1.27 19.36 -6.00
N GLY A 278 2.24 18.47 -5.82
CA GLY A 278 2.07 17.01 -5.88
C GLY A 278 2.70 16.30 -4.69
N MET A 279 2.34 15.03 -4.50
CA MET A 279 2.93 14.15 -3.50
C MET A 279 2.98 12.72 -4.02
N VAL A 280 4.10 12.04 -3.79
CA VAL A 280 4.16 10.60 -4.04
C VAL A 280 3.31 9.88 -3.01
N VAL A 281 2.45 8.96 -3.48
CA VAL A 281 1.62 8.12 -2.62
C VAL A 281 2.07 6.68 -2.76
N ASN A 282 2.40 6.04 -1.64
CA ASN A 282 2.64 4.60 -1.58
C ASN A 282 1.29 3.88 -1.40
N MET A 283 0.89 3.05 -2.36
CA MET A 283 -0.44 2.45 -2.37
C MET A 283 -0.59 1.30 -1.37
N GLU A 284 0.49 0.56 -1.09
CA GLU A 284 0.44 -0.77 -0.45
C GLU A 284 -0.59 -1.67 -1.15
N TRP A 285 -0.50 -1.73 -2.48
CA TRP A 285 -1.58 -2.25 -3.33
C TRP A 285 -1.81 -3.76 -3.22
N GLY A 286 -0.91 -4.49 -2.56
CA GLY A 286 -1.01 -5.94 -2.40
C GLY A 286 -2.28 -6.34 -1.66
N ASN A 287 -2.85 -5.43 -0.88
CA ASN A 287 -4.09 -5.62 -0.14
C ASN A 287 -5.36 -5.23 -0.94
N PHE A 288 -5.24 -4.82 -2.21
CA PHE A 288 -6.38 -4.51 -3.06
C PHE A 288 -7.39 -5.66 -3.07
N TRP A 289 -8.67 -5.29 -3.06
CA TRP A 289 -9.78 -6.24 -3.05
C TRP A 289 -10.89 -5.79 -3.99
N SER A 290 -11.45 -6.73 -4.75
CA SER A 290 -12.63 -6.50 -5.60
C SER A 290 -13.35 -7.82 -5.86
N SER A 291 -14.68 -7.79 -5.98
CA SER A 291 -15.48 -8.94 -6.42
C SER A 291 -15.19 -9.35 -7.87
N HIS A 292 -14.51 -8.49 -8.64
CA HIS A 292 -14.10 -8.77 -10.02
C HIS A 292 -12.79 -9.55 -10.11
N LEU A 293 -12.10 -9.79 -8.99
CA LEU A 293 -10.89 -10.61 -8.95
C LEU A 293 -11.24 -12.10 -9.13
N PRO A 294 -10.67 -12.79 -10.14
CA PRO A 294 -10.97 -14.19 -10.46
C PRO A 294 -10.26 -15.16 -9.49
N ARG A 295 -10.70 -15.17 -8.22
CA ARG A 295 -10.18 -16.11 -7.22
C ARG A 295 -10.70 -17.52 -7.48
N THR A 296 -9.79 -18.48 -7.49
CA THR A 296 -10.08 -19.91 -7.53
C THR A 296 -10.13 -20.49 -6.12
N SER A 297 -10.58 -21.74 -5.98
CA SER A 297 -10.45 -22.49 -4.72
C SER A 297 -8.99 -22.60 -4.26
N PHE A 298 -8.03 -22.68 -5.19
CA PHE A 298 -6.61 -22.77 -4.86
C PHE A 298 -6.07 -21.48 -4.22
N ASP A 299 -6.55 -20.32 -4.68
CA ASP A 299 -6.20 -19.02 -4.09
C ASP A 299 -6.80 -18.88 -2.68
N ILE A 300 -8.04 -19.36 -2.48
CA ILE A 300 -8.73 -19.36 -1.19
C ILE A 300 -7.99 -20.28 -0.19
N ASP A 301 -7.65 -21.50 -0.60
CA ASP A 301 -6.92 -22.44 0.26
C ASP A 301 -5.51 -21.93 0.59
N LEU A 302 -4.88 -21.21 -0.35
CA LEU A 302 -3.60 -20.55 -0.11
C LEU A 302 -3.73 -19.43 0.91
N ASP A 303 -4.76 -18.59 0.79
CA ASP A 303 -5.01 -17.48 1.69
C ASP A 303 -5.27 -17.96 3.12
N ILE A 304 -6.14 -18.97 3.30
CA ILE A 304 -6.47 -19.57 4.60
C ILE A 304 -5.23 -20.15 5.27
N ALA A 305 -4.35 -20.80 4.51
CA ALA A 305 -3.12 -21.41 5.04
C ALA A 305 -1.98 -20.42 5.25
N SER A 306 -2.14 -19.16 4.83
CA SER A 306 -1.09 -18.15 4.95
C SER A 306 -0.97 -17.59 6.37
N PRO A 307 0.17 -16.97 6.75
CA PRO A 307 0.31 -16.30 8.05
C PRO A 307 -0.64 -15.10 8.25
N ASN A 308 -1.26 -14.61 7.17
CA ASN A 308 -2.11 -13.43 7.15
C ASN A 308 -3.39 -13.67 6.31
N PRO A 309 -4.31 -14.55 6.77
CA PRO A 309 -5.55 -14.84 6.04
C PRO A 309 -6.41 -13.60 5.84
N ASN A 310 -7.06 -13.48 4.67
CA ASN A 310 -7.90 -12.34 4.25
C ASN A 310 -7.16 -11.00 4.03
N ASP A 311 -5.83 -11.00 4.12
CA ASP A 311 -4.98 -9.85 3.80
C ASP A 311 -4.07 -10.18 2.60
N GLN A 312 -3.57 -9.15 1.92
CA GLN A 312 -2.68 -9.27 0.76
C GLN A 312 -3.28 -10.11 -0.39
N GLY A 313 -4.61 -10.06 -0.57
CA GLY A 313 -5.31 -10.89 -1.56
C GLY A 313 -4.82 -10.67 -2.99
N PHE A 314 -4.57 -9.41 -3.39
CA PHE A 314 -4.05 -9.09 -4.72
C PHE A 314 -2.61 -9.58 -4.90
N GLU A 315 -1.74 -9.34 -3.91
CA GLU A 315 -0.36 -9.84 -3.91
C GLU A 315 -0.31 -11.37 -4.05
N LYS A 316 -1.14 -12.08 -3.29
CA LYS A 316 -1.24 -13.55 -3.32
C LYS A 316 -1.59 -14.11 -4.70
N MET A 317 -2.26 -13.34 -5.55
CA MET A 317 -2.62 -13.77 -6.90
C MET A 317 -1.59 -13.41 -7.97
N ILE A 318 -0.73 -12.40 -7.74
CA ILE A 318 0.14 -11.85 -8.79
C ILE A 318 1.64 -11.93 -8.49
N SER A 319 2.05 -12.10 -7.23
CA SER A 319 3.47 -11.99 -6.85
C SER A 319 4.23 -13.31 -6.89
N GLY A 320 5.53 -13.21 -7.09
CA GLY A 320 6.44 -14.35 -7.25
C GLY A 320 6.60 -15.21 -6.00
N MET A 321 6.13 -14.79 -4.82
CA MET A 321 6.07 -15.67 -3.64
C MET A 321 5.03 -16.79 -3.83
N TYR A 322 3.93 -16.51 -4.54
CA TYR A 322 2.74 -17.35 -4.49
C TYR A 322 2.45 -18.10 -5.78
N LEU A 323 2.86 -17.60 -6.97
CA LEU A 323 2.54 -18.24 -8.26
C LEU A 323 2.95 -19.73 -8.29
N GLY A 324 4.17 -20.04 -7.87
CA GLY A 324 4.65 -21.43 -7.79
C GLY A 324 3.84 -22.29 -6.81
N ASP A 325 3.39 -21.76 -5.67
CA ASP A 325 2.57 -22.52 -4.71
C ASP A 325 1.15 -22.76 -5.23
N ILE A 326 0.59 -21.83 -6.01
CA ILE A 326 -0.70 -22.03 -6.68
C ILE A 326 -0.58 -23.17 -7.70
N VAL A 327 0.45 -23.16 -8.55
CA VAL A 327 0.72 -24.26 -9.48
C VAL A 327 0.88 -25.57 -8.70
N ARG A 328 1.65 -25.59 -7.61
CA ARG A 328 1.82 -26.78 -6.75
C ARG A 328 0.48 -27.33 -6.27
N ARG A 329 -0.44 -26.47 -5.81
CA ARG A 329 -1.77 -26.88 -5.33
C ARG A 329 -2.60 -27.51 -6.44
N VAL A 330 -2.56 -26.95 -7.64
CA VAL A 330 -3.22 -27.53 -8.81
C VAL A 330 -2.62 -28.90 -9.16
N LEU A 331 -1.29 -29.02 -9.18
CA LEU A 331 -0.60 -30.28 -9.47
C LEU A 331 -0.89 -31.35 -8.41
N LEU A 332 -0.95 -30.95 -7.13
CA LEU A 332 -1.35 -31.85 -6.05
C LEU A 332 -2.77 -32.39 -6.31
N ARG A 333 -3.73 -31.50 -6.61
CA ARG A 333 -5.10 -31.89 -6.94
C ARG A 333 -5.19 -32.81 -8.17
N MET A 334 -4.39 -32.54 -9.21
CA MET A 334 -4.33 -33.38 -10.41
C MET A 334 -3.77 -34.77 -10.11
N SER A 335 -2.74 -34.88 -9.25
CA SER A 335 -2.14 -36.15 -8.87
C SER A 335 -3.08 -37.05 -8.05
N GLU A 336 -4.01 -36.46 -7.29
CA GLU A 336 -5.07 -37.20 -6.60
C GLU A 336 -6.13 -37.80 -7.54
N GLU A 337 -6.34 -37.21 -8.72
CA GLU A 337 -7.34 -37.67 -9.69
C GLU A 337 -6.80 -38.72 -10.69
N SER A 338 -5.49 -38.85 -10.82
CA SER A 338 -4.85 -39.74 -11.81
C SER A 338 -3.55 -40.36 -11.31
N ASP A 339 -3.37 -41.67 -11.57
CA ASP A 339 -2.11 -42.39 -11.29
C ASP A 339 -1.00 -42.04 -12.31
N ASP A 340 -1.31 -41.23 -13.33
CA ASP A 340 -0.34 -40.85 -14.38
C ASP A 340 0.79 -39.94 -13.84
N PHE A 341 0.62 -39.35 -12.65
CA PHE A 341 1.68 -38.63 -11.93
C PHE A 341 2.61 -39.57 -11.14
N GLY A 342 2.31 -40.88 -11.08
CA GLY A 342 3.03 -41.84 -10.25
C GLY A 342 2.50 -41.93 -8.82
N PRO A 343 3.27 -42.48 -7.88
CA PRO A 343 2.88 -42.58 -6.47
C PRO A 343 2.72 -41.20 -5.83
N SER A 344 1.97 -41.12 -4.73
CA SER A 344 1.79 -39.88 -3.96
C SER A 344 3.13 -39.31 -3.51
N SER A 345 3.41 -38.07 -3.89
CA SER A 345 4.62 -37.34 -3.50
C SER A 345 4.42 -36.60 -2.18
N SER A 346 5.23 -36.94 -1.19
CA SER A 346 5.26 -36.24 0.10
C SER A 346 5.80 -34.81 -0.06
N LYS A 347 6.76 -34.64 -0.97
CA LYS A 347 7.37 -33.36 -1.26
C LYS A 347 6.42 -32.39 -1.94
N LEU A 348 5.57 -32.86 -2.87
CA LEU A 348 4.55 -32.03 -3.52
C LEU A 348 3.51 -31.49 -2.53
N ALA A 349 3.28 -32.18 -1.41
CA ALA A 349 2.40 -31.70 -0.34
C ALA A 349 3.03 -30.59 0.52
N THR A 350 4.34 -30.35 0.41
CA THR A 350 5.06 -29.33 1.19
C THR A 350 4.78 -27.93 0.62
N PRO A 351 4.20 -27.00 1.40
CA PRO A 351 3.95 -25.62 0.95
C PRO A 351 5.23 -24.93 0.46
N PHE A 352 5.11 -24.14 -0.61
CA PHE A 352 6.19 -23.32 -1.20
C PHE A 352 7.43 -24.10 -1.68
N VAL A 353 7.34 -25.43 -1.83
CA VAL A 353 8.42 -26.25 -2.41
C VAL A 353 8.67 -25.92 -3.89
N LEU A 354 7.59 -25.64 -4.64
CA LEU A 354 7.66 -25.19 -6.02
C LEU A 354 7.67 -23.66 -6.03
N ARG A 355 8.85 -23.08 -6.26
CA ARG A 355 9.05 -21.64 -6.33
C ARG A 355 8.84 -21.13 -7.76
N THR A 356 8.54 -19.85 -7.88
CA THR A 356 8.29 -19.19 -9.17
C THR A 356 9.41 -19.35 -10.21
N PRO A 357 10.71 -19.36 -9.87
CA PRO A 357 11.76 -19.66 -10.86
C PRO A 357 11.64 -21.07 -11.46
N LEU A 358 11.22 -22.08 -10.67
CA LEU A 358 10.98 -23.43 -11.16
C LEU A 358 9.71 -23.48 -12.02
N MET A 359 8.66 -22.75 -11.62
CA MET A 359 7.45 -22.61 -12.43
C MET A 359 7.76 -21.96 -13.79
N ALA A 360 8.52 -20.87 -13.82
CA ALA A 360 8.92 -20.19 -15.04
C ALA A 360 9.76 -21.12 -15.94
N ALA A 361 10.72 -21.86 -15.38
CA ALA A 361 11.50 -22.83 -16.12
C ALA A 361 10.64 -23.95 -16.73
N MET A 362 9.59 -24.41 -16.05
CA MET A 362 8.63 -25.36 -16.63
C MET A 362 7.76 -24.73 -17.74
N HIS A 363 7.41 -23.46 -17.59
CA HIS A 363 6.56 -22.73 -18.55
C HIS A 363 7.30 -22.42 -19.85
N GLU A 364 8.58 -22.08 -19.76
CA GLU A 364 9.46 -21.73 -20.88
C GLU A 364 10.12 -22.95 -21.57
N ASP A 365 9.82 -24.17 -21.10
CA ASP A 365 10.34 -25.40 -21.71
C ASP A 365 9.62 -25.71 -23.03
N ASP A 366 10.33 -25.47 -24.12
CA ASP A 366 9.88 -25.71 -25.50
C ASP A 366 10.43 -27.02 -26.09
N SER A 367 11.17 -27.81 -25.30
CA SER A 367 11.77 -29.05 -25.79
C SER A 367 10.69 -30.09 -26.16
N PRO A 368 10.90 -30.92 -27.20
CA PRO A 368 9.87 -31.86 -27.68
C PRO A 368 9.32 -32.81 -26.59
N ASP A 369 10.19 -33.18 -25.65
CA ASP A 369 9.87 -34.08 -24.53
C ASP A 369 9.61 -33.33 -23.21
N LEU A 370 9.74 -32.01 -23.14
CA LEU A 370 9.62 -31.21 -21.92
C LEU A 370 10.60 -31.69 -20.83
N ASN A 371 11.89 -31.60 -21.13
CA ASN A 371 12.98 -32.12 -20.31
C ASN A 371 13.15 -31.38 -18.97
N GLU A 372 13.01 -30.05 -18.97
CA GLU A 372 13.12 -29.26 -17.74
C GLU A 372 11.89 -29.50 -16.85
N VAL A 373 10.70 -29.65 -17.45
CA VAL A 373 9.51 -30.11 -16.73
C VAL A 373 9.73 -31.47 -16.09
N ALA A 374 10.29 -32.43 -16.82
CA ALA A 374 10.59 -33.76 -16.28
C ALA A 374 11.55 -33.69 -15.08
N LYS A 375 12.65 -32.94 -15.21
CA LYS A 375 13.66 -32.74 -14.17
C LYS A 375 13.09 -32.08 -12.91
N ILE A 376 12.24 -31.07 -13.05
CA ILE A 376 11.62 -30.41 -11.91
C ILE A 376 10.60 -31.33 -11.22
N LEU A 377 9.82 -32.09 -11.99
CA LEU A 377 8.91 -33.09 -11.43
C LEU A 377 9.67 -34.20 -10.66
N GLU A 378 10.84 -34.62 -11.15
CA GLU A 378 11.71 -35.56 -10.43
C GLU A 378 12.19 -34.98 -9.09
N VAL A 379 12.60 -33.69 -9.06
CA VAL A 379 12.93 -32.99 -7.82
C VAL A 379 11.75 -32.95 -6.85
N LEU A 380 10.51 -32.96 -7.36
CA LEU A 380 9.27 -33.05 -6.59
C LEU A 380 8.85 -34.50 -6.28
N GLU A 381 9.72 -35.50 -6.44
CA GLU A 381 9.44 -36.92 -6.21
C GLU A 381 8.34 -37.50 -7.13
N LEU A 382 8.24 -36.97 -8.36
CA LEU A 382 7.34 -37.44 -9.41
C LEU A 382 8.16 -37.90 -10.63
N PRO A 383 8.85 -39.05 -10.55
CA PRO A 383 9.62 -39.58 -11.67
C PRO A 383 8.72 -40.13 -12.78
N ASP A 384 9.27 -40.25 -13.99
CA ASP A 384 8.65 -40.93 -15.14
C ASP A 384 7.25 -40.41 -15.58
N VAL A 385 6.92 -39.16 -15.25
CA VAL A 385 5.64 -38.53 -15.63
C VAL A 385 5.52 -38.45 -17.17
N PRO A 386 4.50 -39.06 -17.81
CA PRO A 386 4.40 -39.09 -19.27
C PRO A 386 4.34 -37.69 -19.92
N VAL A 387 4.91 -37.53 -21.12
CA VAL A 387 4.90 -36.26 -21.89
C VAL A 387 3.51 -35.62 -21.97
N LYS A 388 2.46 -36.42 -22.16
CA LYS A 388 1.06 -35.93 -22.20
C LYS A 388 0.64 -35.20 -20.91
N VAL A 389 1.13 -35.63 -19.74
CA VAL A 389 0.88 -34.99 -18.44
C VAL A 389 1.77 -33.77 -18.28
N ARG A 390 3.04 -33.86 -18.67
CA ARG A 390 3.96 -32.70 -18.68
C ARG A 390 3.38 -31.53 -19.48
N LYS A 391 2.72 -31.81 -20.61
CA LYS A 391 1.96 -30.79 -21.37
C LYS A 391 0.82 -30.14 -20.59
N LEU A 392 0.14 -30.87 -19.70
CA LEU A 392 -0.86 -30.27 -18.80
C LEU A 392 -0.20 -29.40 -17.74
N VAL A 393 0.97 -29.81 -17.21
CA VAL A 393 1.74 -29.00 -16.26
C VAL A 393 2.12 -27.65 -16.86
N VAL A 394 2.62 -27.64 -18.10
CA VAL A 394 2.93 -26.40 -18.84
C VAL A 394 1.69 -25.51 -18.98
N LYS A 395 0.54 -26.10 -19.35
CA LYS A 395 -0.73 -25.35 -19.43
C LYS A 395 -1.18 -24.76 -18.10
N VAL A 396 -1.02 -25.48 -16.98
CA VAL A 396 -1.29 -24.94 -15.64
C VAL A 396 -0.40 -23.73 -15.35
N CYS A 397 0.90 -23.83 -15.65
CA CYS A 397 1.83 -22.70 -15.49
C CYS A 397 1.41 -21.51 -16.35
N ASP A 398 0.96 -21.75 -17.58
CA ASP A 398 0.48 -20.73 -18.50
C ASP A 398 -0.74 -19.99 -17.97
N VAL A 399 -1.77 -20.72 -17.51
CA VAL A 399 -3.01 -20.14 -16.99
C VAL A 399 -2.73 -19.25 -15.77
N ILE A 400 -1.91 -19.72 -14.83
CA ILE A 400 -1.57 -18.96 -13.61
C ILE A 400 -0.73 -17.73 -13.95
N THR A 401 0.29 -17.87 -14.80
CA THR A 401 1.17 -16.77 -15.22
C THR A 401 0.40 -15.71 -15.98
N ARG A 402 -0.45 -16.11 -16.94
CA ARG A 402 -1.30 -15.22 -17.72
C ARG A 402 -2.27 -14.45 -16.82
N ARG A 403 -3.01 -15.13 -15.94
CA ARG A 403 -3.91 -14.45 -14.99
C ARG A 403 -3.16 -13.41 -14.16
N ALA A 404 -2.02 -13.78 -13.59
CA ALA A 404 -1.21 -12.90 -12.74
C ALA A 404 -0.74 -11.63 -13.49
N ALA A 405 -0.18 -11.80 -14.69
CA ALA A 405 0.29 -10.72 -15.53
C ALA A 405 -0.83 -9.77 -15.97
N ARG A 406 -1.98 -10.32 -16.37
CA ARG A 406 -3.16 -9.54 -16.81
C ARG A 406 -3.79 -8.75 -15.66
N LEU A 407 -3.81 -9.30 -14.45
CA LEU A 407 -4.24 -8.58 -13.24
C LEU A 407 -3.26 -7.47 -12.85
N ALA A 408 -1.95 -7.70 -12.95
CA ALA A 408 -0.94 -6.66 -12.74
C ALA A 408 -1.11 -5.50 -13.74
N ALA A 409 -1.37 -5.80 -15.02
CA ALA A 409 -1.70 -4.80 -16.03
C ALA A 409 -2.94 -3.98 -15.64
N ALA A 410 -4.03 -4.63 -15.22
CA ALA A 410 -5.23 -3.91 -14.75
C ALA A 410 -4.95 -3.03 -13.52
N GLY A 411 -4.07 -3.45 -12.61
CA GLY A 411 -3.62 -2.61 -11.50
C GLY A 411 -2.90 -1.33 -11.98
N ILE A 412 -1.96 -1.48 -12.93
CA ILE A 412 -1.24 -0.34 -13.54
C ILE A 412 -2.22 0.60 -14.25
N VAL A 413 -3.13 0.07 -15.07
CA VAL A 413 -4.13 0.90 -15.76
C VAL A 413 -5.10 1.57 -14.76
N GLY A 414 -5.40 0.93 -13.62
CA GLY A 414 -6.14 1.57 -12.52
C GLY A 414 -5.46 2.83 -12.01
N ILE A 415 -4.13 2.81 -11.86
CA ILE A 415 -3.33 4.01 -11.52
C ILE A 415 -3.45 5.04 -12.63
N LEU A 416 -3.24 4.65 -13.89
CA LEU A 416 -3.33 5.57 -15.03
C LEU A 416 -4.70 6.23 -15.13
N LYS A 417 -5.78 5.48 -14.90
CA LYS A 417 -7.14 6.00 -14.84
C LYS A 417 -7.32 6.99 -13.70
N LYS A 418 -6.79 6.67 -12.51
CA LYS A 418 -6.85 7.56 -11.34
C LYS A 418 -6.22 8.92 -11.60
N ILE A 419 -5.11 8.97 -12.33
CA ILE A 419 -4.41 10.23 -12.70
C ILE A 419 -4.84 10.80 -14.06
N GLY A 420 -5.84 10.22 -14.72
CA GLY A 420 -6.39 10.69 -16.00
C GLY A 420 -5.46 10.51 -17.20
N ARG A 421 -4.63 9.47 -17.20
CA ARG A 421 -3.68 9.10 -18.27
C ARG A 421 -4.05 7.80 -19.01
N ASP A 422 -5.29 7.32 -18.86
CA ASP A 422 -5.85 6.15 -19.55
C ASP A 422 -6.65 6.51 -20.83
N GLY A 423 -6.66 7.79 -21.22
CA GLY A 423 -7.43 8.28 -22.37
C GLY A 423 -8.92 8.53 -22.09
N SER A 424 -9.46 8.13 -20.92
CA SER A 424 -10.89 8.28 -20.61
C SER A 424 -11.27 9.65 -20.03
N GLY A 425 -10.30 10.55 -19.80
CA GLY A 425 -10.54 11.87 -19.20
C GLY A 425 -11.11 11.73 -17.78
N GLY A 426 -10.27 11.25 -16.86
CA GLY A 426 -10.64 10.63 -15.57
C GLY A 426 -11.73 11.28 -14.72
N ILE A 427 -12.21 10.55 -13.72
CA ILE A 427 -13.34 10.89 -12.83
C ILE A 427 -13.13 12.23 -12.07
N ALA A 428 -11.87 12.67 -11.91
CA ALA A 428 -11.50 13.95 -11.28
C ALA A 428 -11.43 15.14 -12.26
N SER A 429 -11.70 14.95 -13.55
CA SER A 429 -11.77 16.02 -14.55
C SER A 429 -13.12 16.74 -14.44
N GLY A 430 -13.32 17.42 -13.31
CA GLY A 430 -14.39 18.40 -13.16
C GLY A 430 -14.26 19.49 -14.22
N LYS A 431 -15.23 19.54 -15.13
CA LYS A 431 -15.80 20.76 -15.71
C LYS A 431 -14.90 21.77 -16.47
N PHE A 432 -13.69 21.42 -16.88
CA PHE A 432 -12.97 22.17 -17.92
C PHE A 432 -12.76 21.30 -19.16
N ARG A 433 -13.81 21.19 -19.98
CA ARG A 433 -13.64 20.94 -21.41
C ARG A 433 -12.98 22.18 -22.01
N SER A 434 -11.65 22.22 -22.02
CA SER A 434 -10.96 23.11 -22.94
C SER A 434 -11.15 22.56 -24.35
N ASP A 435 -11.58 23.43 -25.27
CA ASP A 435 -11.89 23.15 -26.68
C ASP A 435 -10.67 22.72 -27.54
N ARG A 436 -9.61 22.19 -26.93
CA ARG A 436 -8.48 21.60 -27.65
C ARG A 436 -8.41 20.11 -27.34
N PRO A 437 -8.28 19.23 -28.35
CA PRO A 437 -7.98 17.82 -28.09
C PRO A 437 -6.70 17.77 -27.28
N SER A 438 -6.81 17.38 -26.00
CA SER A 438 -5.70 17.18 -25.10
C SER A 438 -4.83 16.09 -25.71
N ARG A 439 -3.76 16.48 -26.43
CA ARG A 439 -2.79 15.53 -26.98
C ARG A 439 -2.32 14.64 -25.83
N MET A 440 -2.45 13.32 -26.00
CA MET A 440 -2.13 12.40 -24.93
C MET A 440 -0.67 12.57 -24.52
N ARG A 441 -0.44 12.68 -23.20
CA ARG A 441 0.91 12.88 -22.68
C ARG A 441 1.61 11.53 -22.62
N ARG A 442 2.86 11.51 -23.08
CA ARG A 442 3.75 10.38 -22.86
C ARG A 442 3.82 10.12 -21.36
N THR A 443 3.76 8.85 -20.99
CA THR A 443 3.65 8.39 -19.62
C THR A 443 4.58 7.23 -19.42
N VAL A 444 5.46 7.33 -18.43
CA VAL A 444 6.37 6.25 -18.08
C VAL A 444 5.95 5.66 -16.74
N VAL A 445 5.95 4.34 -16.67
CA VAL A 445 5.81 3.57 -15.43
C VAL A 445 7.13 2.85 -15.20
N ALA A 446 7.80 3.19 -14.11
CA ALA A 446 9.01 2.50 -13.69
C ALA A 446 8.65 1.12 -13.14
N ILE A 447 9.29 0.06 -13.61
CA ILE A 447 9.06 -1.31 -13.15
C ILE A 447 10.35 -1.85 -12.56
N GLU A 448 10.26 -2.47 -11.39
CA GLU A 448 11.37 -3.23 -10.80
C GLU A 448 10.85 -4.56 -10.26
N GLY A 449 11.72 -5.56 -10.12
CA GLY A 449 11.40 -6.84 -9.49
C GLY A 449 11.64 -8.06 -10.38
N GLY A 450 12.13 -9.13 -9.74
CA GLY A 450 12.62 -10.32 -10.41
C GLY A 450 11.59 -11.10 -11.24
N LEU A 451 10.30 -11.01 -10.91
CA LEU A 451 9.27 -11.72 -11.68
C LEU A 451 9.10 -11.07 -13.06
N TYR A 452 9.03 -9.73 -13.12
CA TYR A 452 8.92 -9.03 -14.40
C TYR A 452 10.20 -9.11 -15.25
N THR A 453 11.37 -9.08 -14.61
CA THR A 453 12.65 -9.11 -15.35
C THR A 453 13.01 -10.51 -15.84
N SER A 454 12.74 -11.54 -15.05
CA SER A 454 13.24 -12.89 -15.30
C SER A 454 12.23 -13.86 -15.91
N CYS A 455 10.92 -13.57 -15.85
CA CYS A 455 9.90 -14.39 -16.50
C CYS A 455 9.40 -13.69 -17.77
N THR A 456 9.82 -14.19 -18.93
CA THR A 456 9.58 -13.52 -20.22
C THR A 456 8.10 -13.51 -20.56
N LEU A 457 7.44 -14.65 -20.39
CA LEU A 457 6.01 -14.81 -20.68
C LEU A 457 5.12 -13.95 -19.77
N PHE A 458 5.50 -13.74 -18.50
CA PHE A 458 4.79 -12.82 -17.62
C PHE A 458 4.83 -11.39 -18.18
N ARG A 459 6.00 -10.94 -18.63
CA ARG A 459 6.17 -9.60 -19.21
C ARG A 459 5.38 -9.44 -20.50
N GLU A 460 5.37 -10.46 -21.37
CA GLU A 460 4.58 -10.45 -22.61
C GLU A 460 3.09 -10.31 -22.32
N TYR A 461 2.52 -11.19 -21.48
CA TYR A 461 1.11 -11.14 -21.10
C TYR A 461 0.68 -9.84 -20.41
N LEU A 462 1.58 -9.23 -19.65
CA LEU A 462 1.32 -7.93 -19.03
C LEU A 462 1.21 -6.84 -20.11
N ASN A 463 2.17 -6.79 -21.04
CA ASN A 463 2.14 -5.80 -22.13
C ASN A 463 0.94 -5.99 -23.07
N GLU A 464 0.59 -7.24 -23.40
CA GLU A 464 -0.61 -7.57 -24.18
C GLU A 464 -1.88 -7.07 -23.49
N ALA A 465 -2.06 -7.37 -22.20
CA ALA A 465 -3.23 -6.88 -21.46
C ALA A 465 -3.26 -5.35 -21.32
N MET A 466 -2.11 -4.69 -21.14
CA MET A 466 -2.05 -3.23 -21.17
C MET A 466 -2.59 -2.68 -22.49
N ALA A 467 -2.16 -3.24 -23.62
CA ALA A 467 -2.63 -2.84 -24.95
C ALA A 467 -4.13 -3.12 -25.14
N GLU A 468 -4.63 -4.29 -24.73
CA GLU A 468 -6.05 -4.64 -24.81
C GLU A 468 -6.96 -3.72 -23.97
N ILE A 469 -6.52 -3.35 -22.75
CA ILE A 469 -7.30 -2.53 -21.83
C ILE A 469 -7.35 -1.07 -22.33
N LEU A 470 -6.18 -0.51 -22.68
CA LEU A 470 -6.03 0.90 -23.08
C LEU A 470 -6.46 1.16 -24.53
N GLY A 471 -6.31 0.17 -25.42
CA GLY A 471 -6.41 0.33 -26.86
C GLY A 471 -5.12 0.91 -27.47
N GLU A 472 -4.89 0.61 -28.75
CA GLU A 472 -3.65 0.92 -29.50
C GLU A 472 -3.22 2.40 -29.46
N GLU A 473 -4.19 3.32 -29.56
CA GLU A 473 -3.90 4.75 -29.54
C GLU A 473 -3.32 5.18 -28.19
N VAL A 474 -3.93 4.71 -27.10
CA VAL A 474 -3.55 5.09 -25.74
C VAL A 474 -2.28 4.36 -25.32
N SER A 475 -2.19 3.05 -25.60
CA SER A 475 -1.05 2.21 -25.23
C SER A 475 0.26 2.72 -25.83
N SER A 476 0.25 3.29 -27.04
CA SER A 476 1.44 3.84 -27.70
C SER A 476 2.13 5.00 -26.96
N HIS A 477 1.45 5.62 -25.99
CA HIS A 477 2.01 6.69 -25.16
C HIS A 477 2.39 6.22 -23.75
N VAL A 478 2.13 4.96 -23.39
CA VAL A 478 2.44 4.38 -22.08
C VAL A 478 3.65 3.45 -22.21
N ILE A 479 4.71 3.76 -21.48
CA ILE A 479 5.98 3.05 -21.56
C ILE A 479 6.30 2.43 -20.20
N LEU A 480 6.41 1.11 -20.16
CA LEU A 480 6.94 0.41 -19.00
C LEU A 480 8.47 0.38 -19.12
N ARG A 481 9.18 0.95 -18.14
CA ARG A 481 10.64 1.00 -18.15
C ARG A 481 11.21 0.27 -16.95
N VAL A 482 12.05 -0.73 -17.20
CA VAL A 482 12.77 -1.45 -16.14
C VAL A 482 13.78 -0.52 -15.49
N MET A 483 13.72 -0.41 -14.17
CA MET A 483 14.71 0.29 -13.35
C MET A 483 15.66 -0.72 -12.70
N GLU A 484 16.93 -0.36 -12.65
CA GLU A 484 17.93 -1.07 -11.87
C GLU A 484 18.23 -0.24 -10.61
N ASP A 485 18.13 -0.88 -9.44
CA ASP A 485 18.48 -0.28 -8.16
C ASP A 485 17.64 0.95 -7.74
N GLY A 486 16.32 0.89 -7.94
CA GLY A 486 15.40 1.94 -7.51
C GLY A 486 15.44 2.18 -5.99
N SER A 487 15.51 1.13 -5.19
CA SER A 487 15.55 1.24 -3.72
C SER A 487 16.84 1.87 -3.18
N GLY A 488 17.97 1.72 -3.86
CA GLY A 488 19.26 2.28 -3.45
C GLY A 488 19.44 3.69 -4.01
N THR A 489 19.72 3.78 -5.30
CA THR A 489 19.96 5.05 -6.01
C THR A 489 18.81 6.03 -5.86
N GLY A 490 17.56 5.55 -5.95
CA GLY A 490 16.38 6.39 -5.78
C GLY A 490 16.30 7.03 -4.39
N ALA A 491 16.71 6.34 -3.33
CA ALA A 491 16.73 6.92 -1.99
C ALA A 491 17.80 8.00 -1.84
N ALA A 492 18.98 7.82 -2.45
CA ALA A 492 20.01 8.86 -2.50
C ALA A 492 19.50 10.11 -3.27
N LEU A 493 18.75 9.90 -4.35
CA LEU A 493 18.11 11.00 -5.10
C LEU A 493 17.06 11.74 -4.27
N VAL A 494 16.17 11.03 -3.56
CA VAL A 494 15.21 11.67 -2.64
C VAL A 494 15.93 12.44 -1.54
N ALA A 495 17.01 11.88 -0.97
CA ALA A 495 17.86 12.60 -0.02
C ALA A 495 18.46 13.87 -0.63
N ALA A 496 18.94 13.81 -1.87
CA ALA A 496 19.48 14.96 -2.57
C ALA A 496 18.44 16.06 -2.82
N ALA A 497 17.24 15.70 -3.25
CA ALA A 497 16.13 16.62 -3.50
C ALA A 497 15.67 17.34 -2.22
N ASN A 498 15.75 16.64 -1.08
CA ASN A 498 15.40 17.12 0.26
C ASN A 498 16.61 17.62 1.06
N SER A 499 17.77 17.72 0.41
CA SER A 499 18.96 18.22 1.06
C SER A 499 18.85 19.71 1.34
N VAL A 500 19.29 20.12 2.53
CA VAL A 500 19.30 21.54 2.89
C VAL A 500 20.45 22.19 2.15
N SER A 501 20.15 23.04 1.16
CA SER A 501 21.13 23.92 0.51
C SER A 501 21.71 24.89 1.54
N GLU A 502 22.97 25.32 1.39
CA GLU A 502 23.53 26.43 2.18
C GLU A 502 22.70 27.72 2.04
N ALA A 503 22.01 27.90 0.92
CA ALA A 503 21.09 29.03 0.71
C ALA A 503 19.78 28.93 1.52
N ASP A 504 19.39 27.72 1.93
CA ASP A 504 18.17 27.44 2.71
C ASP A 504 18.46 27.20 4.21
N ARG A 505 19.74 27.23 4.61
CA ARG A 505 20.07 27.38 6.03
C ARG A 505 19.65 28.78 6.44
N LEU A 506 18.46 28.88 7.05
CA LEU A 506 18.17 29.99 7.94
C LEU A 506 19.42 30.17 8.82
N PRO A 507 20.09 31.35 8.79
CA PRO A 507 21.25 31.58 9.64
C PRO A 507 20.86 31.21 11.06
N ASP A 508 21.73 30.48 11.78
CA ASP A 508 21.43 29.91 13.10
C ASP A 508 20.60 30.90 13.91
N VAL A 509 19.29 30.63 13.94
CA VAL A 509 18.32 31.64 14.37
C VAL A 509 18.67 31.92 15.82
N PRO A 510 19.08 33.15 16.18
CA PRO A 510 19.61 33.42 17.51
C PRO A 510 18.65 32.86 18.54
N VAL A 511 19.15 32.23 19.60
CA VAL A 511 18.30 31.60 20.64
C VAL A 511 17.20 32.57 21.12
N LYS A 512 17.45 33.88 21.09
CA LYS A 512 16.47 34.94 21.35
C LYS A 512 15.28 34.93 20.38
N VAL A 513 15.51 34.76 19.08
CA VAL A 513 14.47 34.68 18.05
C VAL A 513 13.73 33.35 18.12
N ARG A 514 14.41 32.22 18.36
CA ARG A 514 13.74 30.92 18.64
C ARG A 514 12.80 31.02 19.86
N LYS A 515 13.28 31.63 20.95
CA LYS A 515 12.46 31.92 22.14
C LYS A 515 11.30 32.85 21.83
N LEU A 516 11.47 33.82 20.93
CA LEU A 516 10.40 34.72 20.50
C LEU A 516 9.33 33.98 19.72
N VAL A 517 9.70 33.12 18.76
CA VAL A 517 8.74 32.31 17.98
C VAL A 517 7.97 31.37 18.90
N VAL A 518 8.65 30.68 19.83
CA VAL A 518 7.97 29.85 20.85
C VAL A 518 6.98 30.67 21.67
N LYS A 519 7.35 31.90 22.09
CA LYS A 519 6.42 32.81 22.79
C LYS A 519 5.24 33.23 21.92
N VAL A 520 5.45 33.49 20.63
CA VAL A 520 4.35 33.84 19.71
C VAL A 520 3.40 32.66 19.55
N CYS A 521 3.92 31.45 19.35
CA CYS A 521 3.12 30.22 19.29
C CYS A 521 2.35 29.99 20.60
N ASP A 522 2.98 30.22 21.75
CA ASP A 522 2.33 30.13 23.07
C ASP A 522 1.14 31.09 23.18
N VAL A 523 1.35 32.36 22.82
CA VAL A 523 0.30 33.40 22.84
C VAL A 523 -0.85 33.05 21.90
N ILE A 524 -0.56 32.60 20.67
CA ILE A 524 -1.58 32.20 19.70
C ILE A 524 -2.36 30.99 20.22
N THR A 525 -1.67 29.96 20.72
CA THR A 525 -2.27 28.74 21.26
C THR A 525 -3.18 29.06 22.45
N ARG A 526 -2.70 29.90 23.38
CA ARG A 526 -3.48 30.36 24.54
C ARG A 526 -4.71 31.16 24.13
N ARG A 527 -4.59 32.05 23.14
CA ARG A 527 -5.72 32.81 22.61
C ARG A 527 -6.77 31.89 21.99
N ALA A 528 -6.35 30.94 21.16
CA ALA A 528 -7.25 29.98 20.52
C ALA A 528 -7.98 29.13 21.57
N ALA A 529 -7.27 28.63 22.59
CA ALA A 529 -7.84 27.84 23.66
C ALA A 529 -8.88 28.63 24.47
N ARG A 530 -8.60 29.89 24.82
CA ARG A 530 -9.55 30.74 25.56
C ARG A 530 -10.81 31.06 24.75
N LEU A 531 -10.68 31.27 23.44
CA LEU A 531 -11.85 31.46 22.55
C LEU A 531 -12.70 30.19 22.45
N ALA A 532 -12.06 29.02 22.32
CA ALA A 532 -12.76 27.75 22.33
C ALA A 532 -13.48 27.48 23.67
N ALA A 533 -12.82 27.76 24.80
CA ALA A 533 -13.43 27.68 26.13
C ALA A 533 -14.68 28.57 26.23
N ALA A 534 -14.62 29.82 25.77
CA ALA A 534 -15.76 30.72 25.77
C ALA A 534 -16.95 30.17 24.95
N GLY A 535 -16.68 29.53 23.81
CA GLY A 535 -17.70 28.84 23.00
C GLY A 535 -18.34 27.67 23.75
N ILE A 536 -17.53 26.79 24.35
CA ILE A 536 -18.02 25.64 25.14
C ILE A 536 -18.84 26.13 26.33
N VAL A 537 -18.35 27.11 27.08
CA VAL A 537 -19.10 27.71 28.19
C VAL A 537 -20.40 28.32 27.70
N GLY A 538 -20.40 29.05 26.58
CA GLY A 538 -21.63 29.61 26.00
C GLY A 538 -22.70 28.55 25.75
N ILE A 539 -22.30 27.37 25.24
CA ILE A 539 -23.19 26.22 25.08
C ILE A 539 -23.68 25.74 26.45
N LEU A 540 -22.79 25.56 27.42
CA LEU A 540 -23.13 25.14 28.79
C LEU A 540 -24.13 26.10 29.46
N LYS A 541 -23.95 27.42 29.31
CA LYS A 541 -24.90 28.43 29.79
C LYS A 541 -26.27 28.26 29.13
N LYS A 542 -26.29 28.09 27.80
CA LYS A 542 -27.53 27.93 27.03
C LYS A 542 -28.33 26.70 27.45
N ILE A 543 -27.66 25.62 27.82
CA ILE A 543 -28.30 24.38 28.30
C ILE A 543 -28.45 24.30 29.83
N GLY A 544 -28.17 25.39 30.56
CA GLY A 544 -28.34 25.49 32.02
C GLY A 544 -27.37 24.62 32.82
N ARG A 545 -26.17 24.35 32.28
CA ARG A 545 -25.13 23.48 32.89
C ARG A 545 -23.84 24.22 33.24
N ASP A 546 -23.91 25.53 33.38
CA ASP A 546 -22.82 26.42 33.79
C ASP A 546 -22.82 26.71 35.31
N GLY A 547 -23.71 26.06 36.07
CA GLY A 547 -23.87 26.29 37.51
C GLY A 547 -24.76 27.48 37.87
N SER A 548 -25.24 28.28 36.90
CA SER A 548 -26.06 29.48 37.17
C SER A 548 -27.57 29.20 37.28
N GLY A 549 -28.01 27.96 37.00
CA GLY A 549 -29.41 27.53 36.98
C GLY A 549 -30.16 27.56 38.32
N GLY A 550 -29.56 28.09 39.39
CA GLY A 550 -30.20 28.25 40.71
C GLY A 550 -30.97 29.55 40.93
N ILE A 551 -30.92 30.54 40.02
CA ILE A 551 -31.42 31.90 40.33
C ILE A 551 -32.69 32.30 39.54
N ALA A 552 -33.11 31.55 38.53
CA ALA A 552 -34.22 31.95 37.65
C ALA A 552 -35.44 31.01 37.65
N SER A 553 -36.02 30.73 38.82
CA SER A 553 -37.46 30.47 38.95
C SER A 553 -37.87 30.48 40.42
N GLY A 554 -38.55 31.53 40.85
CA GLY A 554 -39.20 31.56 42.16
C GLY A 554 -40.37 30.57 42.19
N LYS A 555 -40.16 29.38 42.78
CA LYS A 555 -41.11 28.63 43.62
C LYS A 555 -40.54 27.24 43.95
N PHE A 556 -40.70 26.87 45.21
CA PHE A 556 -40.28 25.62 45.88
C PHE A 556 -38.78 25.43 46.16
N ARG A 557 -38.39 25.85 47.37
CA ARG A 557 -37.27 25.24 48.09
C ARG A 557 -37.62 23.78 48.38
N SER A 558 -36.89 22.84 47.78
CA SER A 558 -36.77 21.47 48.31
C SER A 558 -35.39 21.32 48.95
N ASP A 559 -35.35 20.97 50.23
CA ASP A 559 -34.13 20.67 51.00
C ASP A 559 -33.50 19.33 50.56
N ARG A 560 -32.89 19.30 49.37
CA ARG A 560 -31.88 18.30 49.01
C ARG A 560 -30.72 19.00 48.29
N PRO A 561 -29.46 18.70 48.62
CA PRO A 561 -28.33 19.25 47.89
C PRO A 561 -28.45 18.81 46.43
N SER A 562 -28.58 19.77 45.52
CA SER A 562 -28.62 19.51 44.09
C SER A 562 -27.26 18.95 43.67
N ARG A 563 -27.16 17.64 43.56
CA ARG A 563 -25.95 16.94 43.11
C ARG A 563 -25.57 17.48 41.73
N MET A 564 -24.44 18.19 41.65
CA MET A 564 -23.98 18.82 40.42
C MET A 564 -23.81 17.74 39.33
N ARG A 565 -24.52 17.91 38.20
CA ARG A 565 -24.66 16.84 37.20
C ARG A 565 -23.42 16.83 36.30
N ARG A 566 -22.68 15.72 36.31
CA ARG A 566 -21.53 15.48 35.42
C ARG A 566 -21.94 15.75 33.96
N THR A 567 -21.20 16.61 33.29
CA THR A 567 -21.43 16.99 31.90
C THR A 567 -20.25 16.58 31.05
N VAL A 568 -20.51 15.81 30.00
CA VAL A 568 -19.47 15.39 29.05
C VAL A 568 -19.65 16.23 27.79
N VAL A 569 -18.57 16.89 27.36
CA VAL A 569 -18.49 17.60 26.11
C VAL A 569 -17.63 16.76 25.17
N ALA A 570 -18.23 16.27 24.09
CA ALA A 570 -17.50 15.60 23.04
C ALA A 570 -16.66 16.62 22.26
N ILE A 571 -15.38 16.32 22.05
CA ILE A 571 -14.47 17.13 21.23
C ILE A 571 -13.92 16.27 20.10
N GLU A 572 -13.93 16.83 18.90
CA GLU A 572 -13.34 16.27 17.69
C GLU A 572 -12.46 17.36 17.05
N GLY A 573 -11.21 17.04 16.74
CA GLY A 573 -10.29 17.98 16.10
C GLY A 573 -8.80 17.78 16.45
N GLY A 574 -7.95 17.87 15.43
CA GLY A 574 -6.50 17.62 15.53
C GLY A 574 -5.75 18.51 16.53
N LEU A 575 -6.24 19.74 16.76
CA LEU A 575 -5.57 20.68 17.67
C LEU A 575 -5.62 20.20 19.13
N TYR A 576 -6.76 19.65 19.58
CA TYR A 576 -6.91 19.13 20.94
C TYR A 576 -6.19 17.79 21.15
N THR A 577 -6.07 16.97 20.10
CA THR A 577 -5.37 15.68 20.16
C THR A 577 -3.86 15.81 20.06
N SER A 578 -3.37 16.74 19.25
CA SER A 578 -1.95 16.82 18.88
C SER A 578 -1.18 17.94 19.59
N CYS A 579 -1.86 18.97 20.12
CA CYS A 579 -1.22 20.07 20.86
C CYS A 579 -1.52 19.98 22.36
N THR A 580 -0.54 19.53 23.14
CA THR A 580 -0.67 19.38 24.61
C THR A 580 -0.96 20.70 25.31
N LEU A 581 -0.26 21.78 24.96
CA LEU A 581 -0.44 23.12 25.52
C LEU A 581 -1.84 23.68 25.25
N PHE A 582 -2.41 23.42 24.07
CA PHE A 582 -3.77 23.85 23.76
C PHE A 582 -4.78 23.22 24.71
N ARG A 583 -4.65 21.91 24.98
CA ARG A 583 -5.52 21.18 25.91
C ARG A 583 -5.39 21.69 27.34
N GLU A 584 -4.16 21.98 27.79
CA GLU A 584 -3.92 22.56 29.11
C GLU A 584 -4.58 23.94 29.23
N TYR A 585 -4.29 24.86 28.30
CA TYR A 585 -4.90 26.19 28.29
C TYR A 585 -6.41 26.18 28.13
N LEU A 586 -6.98 25.19 27.45
CA LEU A 586 -8.42 25.05 27.31
C LEU A 586 -9.05 24.70 28.67
N ASN A 587 -8.48 23.73 29.40
CA ASN A 587 -8.96 23.35 30.72
C ASN A 587 -8.80 24.48 31.75
N GLU A 588 -7.66 25.18 31.74
CA GLU A 588 -7.44 26.36 32.58
C GLU A 588 -8.47 27.45 32.29
N ALA A 589 -8.68 27.80 31.02
CA ALA A 589 -9.66 28.81 30.63
C ALA A 589 -11.09 28.42 31.00
N MET A 590 -11.44 27.13 30.90
CA MET A 590 -12.74 26.62 31.36
C MET A 590 -12.91 26.77 32.88
N ALA A 591 -11.88 26.46 33.66
CA ALA A 591 -11.87 26.64 35.11
C ALA A 591 -11.99 28.11 35.51
N GLU A 592 -11.28 29.00 34.82
CA GLU A 592 -11.37 30.45 35.05
C GLU A 592 -12.78 31.00 34.78
N ILE A 593 -13.46 30.54 33.72
CA ILE A 593 -14.76 31.08 33.31
C ILE A 593 -15.92 30.48 34.12
N LEU A 594 -15.88 29.18 34.44
CA LEU A 594 -16.96 28.48 35.15
C LEU A 594 -16.77 28.42 36.68
N GLY A 595 -15.56 28.66 37.16
CA GLY A 595 -15.14 28.31 38.52
C GLY A 595 -14.75 26.84 38.65
N GLU A 596 -13.77 26.57 39.52
CA GLU A 596 -13.17 25.23 39.74
C GLU A 596 -14.22 24.15 40.06
N GLU A 597 -15.20 24.48 40.90
CA GLU A 597 -16.24 23.53 41.32
C GLU A 597 -17.07 23.05 40.12
N VAL A 598 -17.56 23.97 39.28
CA VAL A 598 -18.37 23.64 38.11
C VAL A 598 -17.51 23.00 37.01
N SER A 599 -16.31 23.52 36.79
CA SER A 599 -15.37 23.02 35.78
C SER A 599 -14.98 21.56 36.03
N SER A 600 -14.74 21.17 37.29
CA SER A 600 -14.41 19.78 37.66
C SER A 600 -15.50 18.75 37.30
N HIS A 601 -16.73 19.21 37.08
CA HIS A 601 -17.86 18.38 36.66
C HIS A 601 -18.06 18.36 35.13
N VAL A 602 -17.31 19.16 34.38
CA VAL A 602 -17.29 19.19 32.92
C VAL A 602 -16.10 18.39 32.41
N ILE A 603 -16.37 17.37 31.59
CA ILE A 603 -15.34 16.48 31.07
C ILE A 603 -15.30 16.59 29.56
N LEU A 604 -14.16 17.03 29.05
CA LEU A 604 -13.86 17.05 27.63
C LEU A 604 -13.40 15.66 27.19
N ARG A 605 -14.18 14.99 26.34
CA ARG A 605 -13.86 13.64 25.85
C ARG A 605 -13.60 13.67 24.35
N VAL A 606 -12.43 13.18 23.95
CA VAL A 606 -12.10 13.00 22.53
C VAL A 606 -12.96 11.89 21.96
N MET A 607 -13.58 12.14 20.81
CA MET A 607 -14.30 11.14 20.04
C MET A 607 -13.53 10.87 18.74
N GLU A 608 -13.11 9.62 18.52
CA GLU A 608 -12.58 9.19 17.24
C GLU A 608 -13.75 9.04 16.26
N ASP A 609 -13.72 9.79 15.14
CA ASP A 609 -14.79 9.82 14.14
C ASP A 609 -16.19 10.11 14.72
N GLY A 610 -16.25 11.12 15.60
CA GLY A 610 -17.49 11.51 16.28
C GLY A 610 -18.59 11.96 15.31
N SER A 611 -18.20 12.67 14.25
CA SER A 611 -19.09 13.14 13.19
C SER A 611 -19.67 11.98 12.36
N GLY A 612 -18.84 11.03 11.92
CA GLY A 612 -19.27 9.85 11.16
C GLY A 612 -20.14 8.90 12.01
N THR A 613 -19.65 8.52 13.19
CA THR A 613 -20.37 7.65 14.12
C THR A 613 -21.68 8.28 14.59
N GLY A 614 -21.67 9.59 14.87
CA GLY A 614 -22.85 10.34 15.28
C GLY A 614 -23.93 10.39 14.20
N ALA A 615 -23.54 10.65 12.95
CA ALA A 615 -24.48 10.65 11.82
C ALA A 615 -25.14 9.26 11.63
N ALA A 616 -24.36 8.19 11.72
CA ALA A 616 -24.87 6.82 11.63
C ALA A 616 -25.84 6.48 12.78
N LEU A 617 -25.51 6.86 14.02
CA LEU A 617 -26.38 6.65 15.18
C LEU A 617 -27.68 7.45 15.09
N VAL A 618 -27.64 8.69 14.62
CA VAL A 618 -28.84 9.51 14.43
C VAL A 618 -29.71 8.92 13.32
N ALA A 619 -29.13 8.45 12.22
CA ALA A 619 -29.88 7.75 11.16
C ALA A 619 -30.51 6.45 11.69
N ALA A 620 -29.77 5.66 12.47
CA ALA A 620 -30.28 4.44 13.10
C ALA A 620 -31.40 4.72 14.10
N ALA A 621 -31.26 5.72 14.97
CA ALA A 621 -32.28 6.09 15.96
C ALA A 621 -33.58 6.59 15.31
N ASN A 622 -33.50 7.18 14.12
CA ASN A 622 -34.66 7.61 13.34
C ASN A 622 -35.18 6.54 12.36
N SER A 623 -34.54 5.37 12.30
CA SER A 623 -34.94 4.24 11.45
C SER A 623 -35.84 3.21 12.17
N VAL A 624 -36.19 3.43 13.44
CA VAL A 624 -37.04 2.53 14.22
C VAL A 624 -38.53 2.92 14.09
N SER A 625 -39.24 2.11 13.30
CA SER A 625 -40.70 1.89 13.14
C SER A 625 -41.67 3.09 13.12
N GLU A 626 -42.30 3.29 11.96
CA GLU A 626 -43.57 4.01 11.74
C GLU A 626 -44.79 3.42 12.49
N ALA A 627 -44.64 2.34 13.26
CA ALA A 627 -45.76 1.62 13.86
C ALA A 627 -46.23 2.15 15.23
N ASP A 628 -45.52 3.09 15.88
CA ASP A 628 -45.81 3.50 17.28
C ASP A 628 -45.85 5.03 17.52
N ARG A 629 -46.22 5.86 16.52
CA ARG A 629 -46.39 7.31 16.76
C ARG A 629 -47.78 7.64 17.32
N PRO A 630 -47.89 8.29 18.49
CA PRO A 630 -49.11 9.00 18.89
C PRO A 630 -49.30 10.25 18.01
N ILE A 631 -50.56 10.53 17.66
CA ILE A 631 -51.02 11.64 16.83
C ILE A 631 -50.51 12.99 17.38
N PRO A 632 -49.92 13.89 16.56
CA PRO A 632 -49.42 15.18 17.05
C PRO A 632 -50.54 16.22 17.12
N GLY A 633 -50.83 16.68 18.34
CA GLY A 633 -51.61 17.89 18.61
C GLY A 633 -50.71 19.05 19.04
N SER A 634 -50.97 20.23 18.47
CA SER A 634 -50.43 21.56 18.79
C SER A 634 -48.99 21.88 18.37
N PHE A 635 -48.89 22.61 17.26
CA PHE A 635 -47.75 23.45 16.89
C PHE A 635 -47.56 24.56 17.93
N ILE A 636 -46.34 24.70 18.45
CA ILE A 636 -45.84 25.95 19.04
C ILE A 636 -44.83 26.52 18.05
N SER A 637 -45.14 27.69 17.52
CA SER A 637 -44.36 28.46 16.55
C SER A 637 -42.99 28.87 17.10
N ILE A 638 -41.94 28.66 16.30
CA ILE A 638 -40.61 29.26 16.50
C ILE A 638 -40.55 30.54 15.64
N PRO A 639 -40.26 31.73 16.19
CA PRO A 639 -40.05 32.92 15.39
C PRO A 639 -38.70 32.85 14.66
N HIS A 640 -38.73 33.03 13.35
CA HIS A 640 -37.57 33.37 12.53
C HIS A 640 -37.00 34.73 12.94
N ALA A 641 -35.76 34.76 13.42
CA ALA A 641 -34.93 35.96 13.38
C ALA A 641 -33.45 35.59 13.49
N PHE A 642 -32.77 35.40 12.36
CA PHE A 642 -31.35 35.75 12.22
C PHE A 642 -31.05 36.06 10.74
N HIS A 643 -31.01 37.36 10.44
CA HIS A 643 -30.40 37.95 9.27
C HIS A 643 -28.88 37.72 9.31
N PRO A 644 -28.22 37.36 8.19
CA PRO A 644 -26.77 37.50 8.05
C PRO A 644 -26.45 38.85 7.41
N ASN A 645 -25.81 39.76 8.17
CA ASN A 645 -25.10 40.91 7.62
C ASN A 645 -23.59 40.66 7.73
N PHE A 646 -22.98 40.20 6.64
CA PHE A 646 -21.57 40.42 6.35
C PHE A 646 -21.44 40.64 4.84
N GLN A 647 -21.45 41.92 4.43
CA GLN A 647 -21.09 42.35 3.08
C GLN A 647 -19.56 42.41 2.95
N TYR A 648 -19.04 41.72 1.94
CA TYR A 648 -17.79 42.09 1.27
C TYR A 648 -18.07 43.32 0.40
N GLY A 649 -17.21 44.33 0.49
CA GLY A 649 -17.24 45.50 -0.39
C GLY A 649 -16.94 45.10 -1.83
N GLY A 650 -17.87 45.43 -2.73
CA GLY A 650 -17.75 45.27 -4.17
C GLY A 650 -18.49 46.41 -4.87
N ILE A 651 -17.79 47.06 -5.79
CA ILE A 651 -18.09 48.34 -6.43
C ILE A 651 -19.24 48.22 -7.45
N HIS A 652 -20.01 49.31 -7.57
CA HIS A 652 -21.15 49.62 -8.43
C HIS A 652 -21.29 48.95 -9.81
N GLY A 653 -22.56 48.67 -10.16
CA GLY A 653 -23.05 48.57 -11.55
C GLY A 653 -24.47 48.01 -11.61
N GLY A 654 -25.49 48.88 -11.64
CA GLY A 654 -26.90 48.49 -11.70
C GLY A 654 -27.42 48.23 -13.11
N ASN A 655 -28.44 47.38 -13.23
CA ASN A 655 -29.78 47.73 -13.72
C ASN A 655 -30.68 46.48 -13.89
N ASN A 656 -31.84 46.57 -13.24
CA ASN A 656 -33.18 46.07 -13.57
C ASN A 656 -33.34 45.10 -14.76
N LEU A 657 -34.06 43.99 -14.55
CA LEU A 657 -35.48 43.85 -14.91
C LEU A 657 -36.01 42.46 -14.51
N ASP A 658 -37.20 42.46 -13.95
CA ASP A 658 -38.01 41.34 -13.44
C ASP A 658 -38.98 40.80 -14.55
N PRO A 659 -39.77 39.72 -14.30
CA PRO A 659 -39.84 38.52 -15.14
C PRO A 659 -41.17 38.36 -15.93
N PRO A 660 -41.45 37.16 -16.50
CA PRO A 660 -42.16 36.10 -15.77
C PRO A 660 -41.45 34.75 -15.69
#